data_AF-A0A6V8H1E5-F1
#
_entry.id   AF-A0A6V8H1E5-F1
#
_cell.length_a   1.000
_cell.length_b   1.000
_cell.length_c   1.000
_cell.angle_alpha   90.00
_cell.angle_beta   90.00
_cell.angle_gamma   90.00
#
_symmetry.space_group_name_H-M   'P 1'
#
loop_
_entity.id
_entity.type
_entity.pdbx_description
1 polymer ?
#
loop_
_entity_poly.entity_id
_entity_poly.type
_entity_poly.pdbx_seq_one_letter_code
_entity_poly.pdbx_strand_id
1 'polypeptide(L)'
;MEKVPDKSSKLVFRLSGLPNAVETTEDVKSLVNERLDDIPVRSIHVYSLATTLNLWENPPSKVATIMFDTLPSLILESPDDDYWTIPGKSVYADSRLILDTNFLGMTPLNDVQPPSCHLYDCIAISGLASHPFGSWQPKGGDKTFMWIRDCLPKDLPDTRAIIYGFNTKLVESRSFQFISDLANELVSHLKTYGGAQGRIKPTAFLAHSLGGLVLKQALVQLGQDSREAYKNFLRGVVFFGVPNLGMNQEHFRAIVQNNANEALVDDITRGSSFLDRLDKEFRDSPFKGHMQCIWAYETSESPTVTMTRDGNPRRDGPPAILVDRSSATCRLFETNRAATFPINETHSDMVKFRQGSHYYGIVISKLLSILSLRRQVEHGNNISLQGSDERLTISDDFDQVTAGRSLPGALPTSAQQRMSRKLLTDFEVFRRESTLTATEEKALKSTTVDDTRQVIRSLETAQEESNNLMYMGRLQPILVSMQQFGEFTKSLEIFNHVSHAMAYVWGSMKYVLQMISDFPEALNSVLDAYQRVGEQIPRLQGLERLFASSPLYQEILILIYKDILMFHGTLIRLLKQRQWKRLFKASWRDFTAKVEHIEGSIARKSRSIENQVSITEFEEIRKSQSIEDLEFSKLKDKQDTKRRAMIRQWLSPFDCESEQVRFRNARSICEDPGRWLLNDSRYLKWLNPEHCETPAIWLSGIPGAGMFIFAELFAKYLEDQISQAALIEELKPEKLPVNLDHVYGRILDRILESRGPHMVKHLRHILGWIVCARRPLRWREIQGAISLDLESQRVDYDKEIAESPKGLFASIVKIHADDTVELVHGTAREYLSQHFVDLHEANYSMAMLSLGYLTLPQVNRERNEIDIRSDLLSGTHSFYEYASACWVLHLEECVSKLKEEDALIQLQKTLEMFVECHWSADHKQLLNIERIKKKFSAMQKSNLYGKITQAVASAKKQSGMDGSGPNKDEALDLWRVTEKFRKTLENMRASSISEADMTQLERFYGKNWFKCPRINCYHYHQGFKTAKKRNRHVNRHEHPFLCMVSGCHKEVFGCVTERDLKKHILENHGIDELDDVDDTDFPDPTKENAIKRSANQGSFKCSMCSQTYTRHHNLKAHLRSHEESNKGSKPFNCSVCEKQFVRKADCNRHEKDQHGEKIFVCTGELKDGSKWGCNASFGRADSLSKHFRNSKGQACLRPLVMEKSLEGVGSEAEIDSIFTGQVNKGALLSAYKSLPSFGEFLKLCGLENSL
;
A
#
# COMPACT_ATOMS: atom_id res chain seq x y z
N MET A 1 9.39 -6.12 55.98
CA MET A 1 8.00 -5.75 55.64
C MET A 1 8.04 -4.48 54.81
N GLU A 2 8.24 -4.59 53.50
CA GLU A 2 8.10 -3.48 52.57
C GLU A 2 6.88 -3.77 51.69
N LYS A 3 5.94 -2.83 51.67
CA LYS A 3 4.70 -2.90 50.89
C LYS A 3 5.05 -2.93 49.40
N VAL A 4 4.81 -4.07 48.77
CA VAL A 4 4.69 -4.20 47.32
C VAL A 4 3.58 -3.24 46.85
N PRO A 5 3.81 -2.39 45.83
CA PRO A 5 2.79 -1.43 45.40
C PRO A 5 1.60 -2.17 44.79
N ASP A 6 0.44 -1.91 45.38
CA ASP A 6 -0.87 -2.41 45.03
C ASP A 6 -1.27 -2.00 43.58
N LYS A 7 -0.95 -2.85 42.61
CA LYS A 7 -1.37 -2.72 41.20
C LYS A 7 -2.82 -3.15 40.96
N SER A 8 -3.52 -3.67 41.97
CA SER A 8 -4.82 -4.33 41.77
C SER A 8 -6.01 -3.36 41.61
N SER A 9 -5.92 -2.14 42.15
CA SER A 9 -7.05 -1.19 42.24
C SER A 9 -7.31 -0.29 41.01
N LYS A 10 -6.72 -0.55 39.83
CA LYS A 10 -6.68 0.44 38.72
C LYS A 10 -7.03 -0.06 37.31
N LEU A 11 -7.46 -1.31 37.13
CA LEU A 11 -7.80 -1.86 35.81
C LEU A 11 -9.31 -2.08 35.66
N VAL A 12 -9.86 -1.68 34.52
CA VAL A 12 -11.27 -1.92 34.15
C VAL A 12 -11.30 -3.04 33.14
N PHE A 13 -12.15 -4.03 33.39
CA PHE A 13 -12.32 -5.20 32.53
C PHE A 13 -13.68 -5.16 31.83
N ARG A 14 -13.73 -5.70 30.62
CA ARG A 14 -14.97 -6.05 29.94
C ARG A 14 -15.26 -7.52 30.23
N LEU A 15 -16.43 -7.79 30.80
CA LEU A 15 -16.96 -9.14 30.99
C LEU A 15 -18.03 -9.40 29.93
N SER A 16 -17.76 -10.33 29.02
CA SER A 16 -18.64 -10.71 27.91
C SER A 16 -19.17 -12.13 28.07
N GLY A 17 -20.32 -12.43 27.45
CA GLY A 17 -20.94 -13.75 27.49
C GLY A 17 -21.84 -13.98 28.72
N LEU A 18 -22.28 -12.91 29.39
CA LEU A 18 -23.20 -13.02 30.52
C LEU A 18 -24.57 -13.56 30.04
N PRO A 19 -25.17 -14.55 30.72
CA PRO A 19 -26.49 -15.05 30.37
C PRO A 19 -27.56 -13.94 30.42
N ASN A 20 -28.58 -14.02 29.57
CA ASN A 20 -29.69 -13.05 29.59
C ASN A 20 -30.44 -13.01 30.93
N ALA A 21 -30.44 -14.13 31.67
CA ALA A 21 -31.04 -14.27 33.00
C ALA A 21 -30.38 -13.37 34.07
N VAL A 22 -29.19 -12.83 33.81
CA VAL A 22 -28.51 -11.86 34.68
C VAL A 22 -29.16 -10.50 34.46
N GLU A 23 -29.96 -10.02 35.40
CA GLU A 23 -30.69 -8.74 35.26
C GLU A 23 -30.07 -7.61 36.08
N THR A 24 -29.39 -7.95 37.18
CA THR A 24 -28.83 -6.98 38.13
C THR A 24 -27.31 -7.04 38.19
N THR A 25 -26.70 -5.97 38.70
CA THR A 25 -25.26 -5.93 38.98
C THR A 25 -24.85 -6.96 40.03
N GLU A 26 -25.76 -7.35 40.92
CA GLU A 26 -25.57 -8.32 41.99
C GLU A 26 -25.55 -9.76 41.44
N ASP A 27 -26.35 -10.03 40.40
CA ASP A 27 -26.30 -11.31 39.67
C ASP A 27 -24.94 -11.50 38.99
N VAL A 28 -24.38 -10.43 38.41
CA VAL A 28 -23.04 -10.45 37.80
C VAL A 28 -21.98 -10.79 38.85
N LYS A 29 -22.00 -10.12 40.01
CA LYS A 29 -21.02 -10.38 41.09
C LYS A 29 -21.10 -11.81 41.60
N SER A 30 -22.32 -12.33 41.77
CA SER A 30 -22.56 -13.70 42.23
C SER A 30 -22.04 -14.73 41.23
N LEU A 31 -22.30 -14.53 39.93
CA LEU A 31 -21.85 -15.42 38.86
C LEU A 31 -20.32 -15.42 38.71
N VAL A 32 -19.68 -14.26 38.83
CA VAL A 32 -18.20 -14.16 38.76
C VAL A 32 -17.55 -14.82 39.97
N ASN A 33 -18.11 -14.63 41.18
CA ASN A 33 -17.63 -15.28 42.40
C ASN A 33 -17.81 -16.81 42.38
N GLU A 34 -18.93 -17.33 41.86
CA GLU A 34 -19.14 -18.78 41.71
C GLU A 34 -18.09 -19.42 40.79
N ARG A 35 -17.63 -18.67 39.77
CA ARG A 35 -16.69 -19.17 38.74
C ARG A 35 -15.22 -18.97 39.11
N LEU A 36 -14.92 -17.98 39.96
CA LEU A 36 -13.59 -17.64 40.45
C LEU A 36 -13.57 -17.87 41.97
N ASP A 37 -13.26 -19.11 42.37
CA ASP A 37 -13.29 -19.61 43.76
C ASP A 37 -12.35 -18.88 44.74
N ASP A 38 -11.56 -17.93 44.24
CA ASP A 38 -10.45 -17.26 44.93
C ASP A 38 -10.71 -15.77 45.21
N ILE A 39 -11.84 -15.19 44.78
CA ILE A 39 -12.20 -13.78 45.04
C ILE A 39 -13.56 -13.65 45.69
N PRO A 40 -13.70 -12.95 46.83
CA PRO A 40 -15.00 -12.75 47.47
C PRO A 40 -15.88 -11.74 46.71
N VAL A 41 -17.21 -11.95 46.70
CA VAL A 41 -18.23 -11.08 46.05
C VAL A 41 -18.02 -9.58 46.33
N ARG A 42 -17.65 -9.22 47.57
CA ARG A 42 -17.42 -7.83 48.00
C ARG A 42 -16.28 -7.13 47.27
N SER A 43 -15.37 -7.90 46.67
CA SER A 43 -14.21 -7.41 45.94
C SER A 43 -14.46 -7.28 44.44
N ILE A 44 -15.70 -7.48 43.99
CA ILE A 44 -16.13 -7.38 42.59
C ILE A 44 -17.04 -6.16 42.45
N HIS A 45 -16.61 -5.19 41.65
CA HIS A 45 -17.37 -3.96 41.36
C HIS A 45 -17.87 -3.99 39.91
N VAL A 46 -19.16 -3.75 39.70
CA VAL A 46 -19.80 -3.76 38.37
C VAL A 46 -20.36 -2.36 38.11
N TYR A 47 -20.00 -1.77 36.98
CA TYR A 47 -20.33 -0.38 36.66
C TYR A 47 -21.26 -0.21 35.45
N SER A 48 -21.36 -1.23 34.61
CA SER A 48 -22.36 -1.27 33.53
C SER A 48 -22.84 -2.68 33.33
N LEU A 49 -24.08 -2.79 32.85
CA LEU A 49 -24.68 -4.01 32.34
C LEU A 49 -25.53 -3.62 31.14
N ALA A 50 -25.27 -4.22 29.99
CA ALA A 50 -25.99 -3.93 28.75
C ALA A 50 -26.16 -5.19 27.91
N THR A 51 -27.23 -5.22 27.13
CA THR A 51 -27.50 -6.29 26.18
C THR A 51 -26.55 -6.17 24.99
N THR A 52 -25.94 -7.28 24.56
CA THR A 52 -25.02 -7.26 23.42
C THR A 52 -25.74 -6.82 22.14
N LEU A 53 -24.98 -6.30 21.18
CA LEU A 53 -25.49 -5.90 19.88
C LEU A 53 -25.60 -7.09 18.91
N ASN A 54 -25.29 -8.31 19.37
CA ASN A 54 -25.28 -9.51 18.57
C ASN A 54 -26.70 -10.06 18.42
N LEU A 55 -27.35 -9.72 17.32
CA LEU A 55 -28.73 -10.13 17.03
C LEU A 55 -28.88 -11.64 16.79
N TRP A 56 -27.76 -12.38 16.68
CA TRP A 56 -27.71 -13.82 16.46
C TRP A 56 -27.75 -14.64 17.76
N GLU A 57 -27.60 -13.99 18.92
CA GLU A 57 -27.72 -14.63 20.23
C GLU A 57 -29.20 -14.65 20.66
N ASN A 58 -29.73 -15.84 20.92
CA ASN A 58 -31.08 -16.01 21.44
C ASN A 58 -31.09 -17.02 22.60
N PRO A 59 -31.33 -16.58 23.85
CA PRO A 59 -31.54 -15.19 24.26
C PRO A 59 -30.25 -14.36 24.14
N PRO A 60 -30.34 -13.02 23.96
CA PRO A 60 -29.17 -12.18 23.77
C PRO A 60 -28.29 -12.21 25.02
N SER A 61 -26.97 -12.37 24.85
CA SER A 61 -26.07 -12.28 26.01
C SER A 61 -25.93 -10.83 26.47
N LYS A 62 -25.31 -10.64 27.63
CA LYS A 62 -25.02 -9.34 28.20
C LYS A 62 -23.52 -9.12 28.33
N VAL A 63 -23.15 -7.85 28.39
CA VAL A 63 -21.79 -7.38 28.62
C VAL A 63 -21.78 -6.44 29.82
N ALA A 64 -20.75 -6.54 30.64
CA ALA A 64 -20.57 -5.70 31.81
C ALA A 64 -19.17 -5.10 31.85
N THR A 65 -19.04 -3.94 32.51
CA THR A 65 -17.73 -3.41 32.91
C THR A 65 -17.50 -3.68 34.38
N ILE A 66 -16.38 -4.32 34.71
CA ILE A 66 -16.08 -4.75 36.08
C ILE A 66 -14.68 -4.34 36.53
N MET A 67 -14.49 -4.20 37.83
CA MET A 67 -13.19 -3.98 38.49
C MET A 67 -13.09 -4.90 39.71
N PHE A 68 -11.86 -5.21 40.12
CA PHE A 68 -11.59 -6.02 41.30
C PHE A 68 -10.78 -5.24 42.34
N ASP A 69 -11.10 -5.39 43.62
CA ASP A 69 -10.25 -4.88 44.71
C ASP A 69 -8.95 -5.69 44.84
N THR A 70 -9.01 -6.98 44.50
CA THR A 70 -7.88 -7.91 44.46
C THR A 70 -7.99 -8.75 43.18
N LEU A 71 -6.93 -8.81 42.39
CA LEU A 71 -6.95 -9.50 41.09
C LEU A 71 -7.14 -11.02 41.27
N PRO A 72 -7.95 -11.67 40.40
CA PRO A 72 -8.07 -13.13 40.36
C PRO A 72 -6.71 -13.81 40.11
N SER A 73 -6.51 -14.99 40.68
CA SER A 73 -5.42 -15.93 40.35
C SER A 73 -5.31 -16.17 38.85
N LEU A 74 -6.45 -16.29 38.16
CA LEU A 74 -6.54 -16.39 36.70
C LEU A 74 -5.73 -15.29 35.97
N ILE A 75 -5.72 -14.07 36.50
CA ILE A 75 -4.98 -12.93 35.95
C ILE A 75 -3.55 -12.90 36.48
N LEU A 76 -3.34 -13.27 37.75
CA LEU A 76 -2.01 -13.29 38.37
C LEU A 76 -1.09 -14.38 37.79
N GLU A 77 -1.66 -15.49 37.30
CA GLU A 77 -0.93 -16.58 36.63
C GLU A 77 -0.46 -16.20 35.23
N SER A 78 -1.13 -15.23 34.60
CA SER A 78 -0.86 -14.76 33.23
C SER A 78 -0.92 -13.23 33.13
N PRO A 79 -0.02 -12.50 33.81
CA PRO A 79 -0.12 -11.04 33.96
C PRO A 79 0.17 -10.25 32.69
N ASP A 80 0.73 -10.89 31.66
CA ASP A 80 1.06 -10.29 30.36
C ASP A 80 -0.04 -10.50 29.29
N ASP A 81 -1.11 -11.25 29.61
CA ASP A 81 -2.24 -11.47 28.70
C ASP A 81 -3.22 -10.29 28.70
N ASP A 82 -3.98 -10.14 27.60
CA ASP A 82 -5.01 -9.09 27.42
C ASP A 82 -6.44 -9.69 27.40
N TYR A 83 -6.57 -11.01 27.62
CA TYR A 83 -7.80 -11.80 27.47
C TYR A 83 -7.73 -13.08 28.32
N TRP A 84 -8.79 -13.39 29.06
CA TRP A 84 -8.92 -14.60 29.89
C TRP A 84 -10.30 -15.24 29.71
N THR A 85 -10.33 -16.57 29.62
CA THR A 85 -11.59 -17.33 29.67
C THR A 85 -11.81 -17.83 31.09
N ILE A 86 -12.98 -17.55 31.67
CA ILE A 86 -13.34 -18.03 33.01
C ILE A 86 -13.95 -19.45 32.88
N PRO A 87 -13.31 -20.50 33.43
CA PRO A 87 -13.78 -21.88 33.30
C PRO A 87 -15.08 -22.13 34.08
N GLY A 88 -15.93 -23.05 33.61
CA GLY A 88 -17.20 -23.40 34.26
C GLY A 88 -17.10 -24.61 35.18
N LYS A 89 -17.65 -24.52 36.40
CA LYS A 89 -17.72 -25.62 37.38
C LYS A 89 -19.14 -26.09 37.75
N SER A 90 -20.21 -25.54 37.16
CA SER A 90 -21.61 -25.78 37.61
C SER A 90 -22.65 -25.54 36.50
N VAL A 91 -23.88 -26.01 36.75
CA VAL A 91 -25.06 -26.36 35.90
C VAL A 91 -25.43 -25.40 34.75
N TYR A 92 -24.85 -24.21 34.67
CA TYR A 92 -24.90 -23.32 33.50
C TYR A 92 -23.69 -23.55 32.57
N ALA A 93 -23.49 -24.80 32.14
CA ALA A 93 -22.27 -25.25 31.46
C ALA A 93 -22.02 -24.60 30.08
N ASP A 94 -23.01 -23.92 29.48
CA ASP A 94 -22.93 -23.43 28.10
C ASP A 94 -22.46 -21.96 27.93
N SER A 95 -22.46 -21.14 28.99
CA SER A 95 -22.04 -19.73 28.85
C SER A 95 -20.55 -19.56 29.11
N ARG A 96 -19.77 -19.43 28.03
CA ARG A 96 -18.34 -19.09 28.08
C ARG A 96 -18.17 -17.62 28.49
N LEU A 97 -17.81 -17.38 29.75
CA LEU A 97 -17.50 -16.04 30.24
C LEU A 97 -16.09 -15.62 29.83
N ILE A 98 -16.01 -14.41 29.28
CA ILE A 98 -14.77 -13.85 28.74
C ILE A 98 -14.47 -12.55 29.47
N LEU A 99 -13.25 -12.45 29.98
CA LEU A 99 -12.71 -11.24 30.58
C LEU A 99 -11.63 -10.67 29.66
N ASP A 100 -11.73 -9.40 29.27
CA ASP A 100 -10.68 -8.73 28.49
C ASP A 100 -10.43 -7.29 28.93
N THR A 101 -9.22 -6.82 28.66
CA THR A 101 -8.80 -5.43 28.91
C THR A 101 -8.73 -4.61 27.62
N ASN A 102 -8.86 -5.19 26.43
CA ASN A 102 -8.60 -4.48 25.18
C ASN A 102 -9.83 -3.74 24.61
N PHE A 103 -11.06 -4.15 24.96
CA PHE A 103 -12.30 -3.53 24.48
C PHE A 103 -12.40 -3.42 22.94
N LEU A 104 -11.85 -4.38 22.21
CA LEU A 104 -11.96 -4.44 20.74
C LEU A 104 -13.38 -4.79 20.30
N GLY A 105 -13.85 -4.17 19.20
CA GLY A 105 -15.22 -4.29 18.69
C GLY A 105 -16.20 -3.31 19.37
N MET A 106 -17.50 -3.51 19.11
CA MET A 106 -18.56 -2.70 19.72
C MET A 106 -18.90 -3.18 21.13
N THR A 107 -18.88 -2.28 22.11
CA THR A 107 -19.26 -2.56 23.51
C THR A 107 -20.38 -1.61 23.93
N PRO A 108 -21.63 -2.09 24.04
CA PRO A 108 -22.72 -1.31 24.63
C PRO A 108 -22.49 -1.11 26.13
N LEU A 109 -22.87 0.06 26.65
CA LEU A 109 -22.60 0.47 28.03
C LEU A 109 -23.86 0.61 28.88
N ASN A 110 -25.04 0.68 28.26
CA ASN A 110 -26.32 0.72 28.95
C ASN A 110 -27.41 0.13 28.06
N ASP A 111 -28.48 -0.35 28.69
CA ASP A 111 -29.77 -0.53 28.04
C ASP A 111 -30.66 0.71 28.30
N VAL A 112 -31.60 0.98 27.39
CA VAL A 112 -32.59 2.05 27.56
C VAL A 112 -33.89 1.44 28.10
N GLN A 113 -34.39 1.97 29.20
CA GLN A 113 -35.57 1.44 29.89
C GLN A 113 -36.68 2.51 30.01
N PRO A 114 -37.94 2.18 29.64
CA PRO A 114 -38.35 0.95 28.97
C PRO A 114 -37.82 0.90 27.51
N PRO A 115 -37.71 -0.29 26.88
CA PRO A 115 -37.17 -0.43 25.52
C PRO A 115 -37.94 0.37 24.46
N SER A 116 -39.21 0.68 24.71
CA SER A 116 -40.03 1.57 23.87
C SER A 116 -39.49 3.00 23.79
N CYS A 117 -38.73 3.44 24.78
CA CYS A 117 -38.10 4.77 24.84
C CYS A 117 -36.73 4.83 24.17
N HIS A 118 -36.21 3.71 23.64
CA HIS A 118 -34.96 3.69 22.90
C HIS A 118 -35.14 4.34 21.53
N LEU A 119 -34.76 5.61 21.42
CA LEU A 119 -34.91 6.39 20.20
C LEU A 119 -33.60 6.52 19.42
N TYR A 120 -32.46 6.58 20.10
CA TYR A 120 -31.18 6.89 19.46
C TYR A 120 -30.04 5.98 19.94
N ASP A 121 -28.97 5.93 19.16
CA ASP A 121 -27.68 5.40 19.61
C ASP A 121 -26.58 6.45 19.50
N CYS A 122 -25.57 6.32 20.35
CA CYS A 122 -24.37 7.13 20.34
C CYS A 122 -23.13 6.24 20.32
N ILE A 123 -22.37 6.29 19.23
CA ILE A 123 -21.16 5.45 19.05
C ILE A 123 -19.91 6.31 19.21
N ALA A 124 -19.06 5.95 20.16
CA ALA A 124 -17.79 6.61 20.45
C ALA A 124 -16.59 5.83 19.91
N ILE A 125 -15.75 6.49 19.12
CA ILE A 125 -14.63 5.91 18.38
C ILE A 125 -13.32 6.59 18.81
N SER A 126 -12.39 5.79 19.34
CA SER A 126 -11.12 6.26 19.91
C SER A 126 -10.01 6.47 18.86
N GLY A 127 -8.94 7.18 19.26
CA GLY A 127 -7.82 7.58 18.40
C GLY A 127 -6.66 6.57 18.31
N LEU A 128 -5.55 7.00 17.68
CA LEU A 128 -4.35 6.19 17.47
C LEU A 128 -3.62 5.85 18.78
N ALA A 129 -3.11 4.61 18.89
CA ALA A 129 -2.37 4.08 20.04
C ALA A 129 -3.09 4.34 21.39
N SER A 130 -4.41 4.19 21.39
CA SER A 130 -5.28 4.54 22.51
C SER A 130 -6.13 3.36 22.93
N HIS A 131 -6.29 3.17 24.24
CA HIS A 131 -7.16 2.14 24.79
C HIS A 131 -8.62 2.57 24.60
N PRO A 132 -9.51 1.75 23.98
CA PRO A 132 -10.87 2.15 23.63
C PRO A 132 -11.67 2.72 24.81
N PHE A 133 -11.73 2.03 25.94
CA PHE A 133 -12.39 2.52 27.17
C PHE A 133 -11.65 3.69 27.84
N GLY A 134 -10.34 3.52 28.11
CA GLY A 134 -9.52 4.52 28.83
C GLY A 134 -9.34 5.86 28.10
N SER A 135 -9.58 5.92 26.79
CA SER A 135 -9.51 7.17 26.01
C SER A 135 -10.55 8.20 26.43
N TRP A 136 -11.68 7.75 26.97
CA TRP A 136 -12.80 8.60 27.40
C TRP A 136 -12.83 8.78 28.93
N GLN A 137 -11.89 8.19 29.66
CA GLN A 137 -11.79 8.31 31.12
C GLN A 137 -10.93 9.51 31.56
N PRO A 138 -11.31 10.24 32.62
CA PRO A 138 -10.49 11.31 33.19
C PRO A 138 -9.07 10.91 33.58
N LYS A 139 -8.17 11.90 33.58
CA LYS A 139 -6.84 11.76 34.19
C LYS A 139 -6.94 11.77 35.72
N GLY A 140 -6.41 10.72 36.35
CA GLY A 140 -6.40 10.52 37.80
C GLY A 140 -6.11 9.06 38.18
N GLY A 141 -5.92 8.81 39.48
CA GLY A 141 -5.77 7.46 40.03
C GLY A 141 -7.08 6.68 40.09
N ASP A 142 -8.21 7.39 40.13
CA ASP A 142 -9.55 6.81 40.14
C ASP A 142 -10.00 6.46 38.71
N LYS A 143 -10.28 5.17 38.48
CA LYS A 143 -10.74 4.60 37.20
C LYS A 143 -12.19 4.16 37.24
N THR A 144 -12.90 4.48 38.32
CA THR A 144 -14.29 4.09 38.53
C THR A 144 -15.28 4.90 37.71
N PHE A 145 -14.86 5.98 37.05
CA PHE A 145 -15.73 6.90 36.30
C PHE A 145 -15.33 7.04 34.82
N MET A 146 -16.34 7.08 33.94
CA MET A 146 -16.23 7.36 32.51
C MET A 146 -17.53 8.01 32.00
N TRP A 147 -17.46 9.26 31.53
CA TRP A 147 -18.65 10.08 31.27
C TRP A 147 -19.63 9.51 30.22
N ILE A 148 -19.15 8.76 29.22
CA ILE A 148 -20.02 8.10 28.22
C ILE A 148 -20.83 6.96 28.84
N ARG A 149 -20.30 6.29 29.87
CA ARG A 149 -21.02 5.24 30.62
C ARG A 149 -21.91 5.86 31.71
N ASP A 150 -21.39 6.84 32.45
CA ASP A 150 -21.97 7.26 33.73
C ASP A 150 -22.84 8.51 33.68
N CYS A 151 -22.65 9.37 32.67
CA CYS A 151 -23.36 10.65 32.53
C CYS A 151 -24.23 10.68 31.27
N LEU A 152 -23.70 10.25 30.11
CA LEU A 152 -24.43 10.33 28.85
C LEU A 152 -25.78 9.61 28.90
N PRO A 153 -25.93 8.38 29.44
CA PRO A 153 -27.23 7.72 29.54
C PRO A 153 -28.20 8.40 30.52
N LYS A 154 -27.70 9.23 31.45
CA LYS A 154 -28.54 9.99 32.39
C LYS A 154 -29.10 11.26 31.75
N ASP A 155 -28.26 11.96 31.00
CA ASP A 155 -28.64 13.22 30.34
C ASP A 155 -29.34 12.99 28.99
N LEU A 156 -29.13 11.81 28.37
CA LEU A 156 -29.81 11.33 27.16
C LEU A 156 -30.45 9.95 27.43
N PRO A 157 -31.55 9.89 28.21
CA PRO A 157 -32.16 8.62 28.65
C PRO A 157 -32.78 7.80 27.52
N ASP A 158 -33.06 8.42 26.38
CA ASP A 158 -33.57 7.77 25.17
C ASP A 158 -32.46 7.21 24.26
N THR A 159 -31.20 7.34 24.68
CA THR A 159 -30.01 7.04 23.89
C THR A 159 -29.19 5.91 24.51
N ARG A 160 -28.81 4.94 23.69
CA ARG A 160 -27.86 3.89 24.08
C ARG A 160 -26.43 4.30 23.74
N ALA A 161 -25.53 4.20 24.71
CA ALA A 161 -24.11 4.49 24.56
C ALA A 161 -23.32 3.24 24.15
N ILE A 162 -22.49 3.38 23.13
CA ILE A 162 -21.66 2.30 22.58
C ILE A 162 -20.25 2.82 22.39
N ILE A 163 -19.24 2.07 22.80
CA ILE A 163 -17.84 2.33 22.42
C ILE A 163 -17.39 1.35 21.34
N TYR A 164 -16.58 1.83 20.41
CA TYR A 164 -15.97 1.00 19.37
C TYR A 164 -14.44 1.06 19.47
N GLY A 165 -13.85 -0.11 19.72
CA GLY A 165 -12.39 -0.30 19.74
C GLY A 165 -11.89 -1.03 18.50
N PHE A 166 -10.73 -0.63 18.01
CA PHE A 166 -10.00 -1.32 16.93
C PHE A 166 -8.52 -1.40 17.28
N ASN A 167 -7.80 -2.36 16.69
CA ASN A 167 -6.39 -2.58 17.03
C ASN A 167 -5.52 -1.43 16.51
N THR A 168 -4.83 -0.73 17.42
CA THR A 168 -3.98 0.44 17.12
C THR A 168 -2.52 0.26 17.56
N LYS A 169 -2.05 -0.96 17.87
CA LYS A 169 -0.67 -1.21 18.33
C LYS A 169 0.34 -0.86 17.22
N LEU A 170 1.13 0.20 17.42
CA LEU A 170 2.14 0.71 16.47
C LEU A 170 3.54 0.08 16.64
N VAL A 171 3.82 -0.52 17.80
CA VAL A 171 5.11 -1.14 18.16
C VAL A 171 4.89 -2.65 18.19
N GLU A 172 5.82 -3.43 17.62
CA GLU A 172 5.79 -4.91 17.51
C GLU A 172 4.67 -5.53 16.64
N SER A 173 3.82 -4.74 15.99
CA SER A 173 2.81 -5.25 15.05
C SER A 173 3.47 -5.91 13.82
N ARG A 174 3.14 -7.18 13.56
CA ARG A 174 3.53 -7.91 12.33
C ARG A 174 2.54 -7.69 11.16
N SER A 175 1.50 -6.87 11.37
CA SER A 175 0.38 -6.69 10.44
C SER A 175 0.35 -5.26 9.90
N PHE A 176 0.33 -5.12 8.57
CA PHE A 176 0.11 -3.84 7.86
C PHE A 176 -1.31 -3.33 8.12
N GLN A 177 -1.49 -2.09 8.56
CA GLN A 177 -2.81 -1.48 8.73
C GLN A 177 -2.93 -0.16 7.95
N PHE A 178 -3.87 -0.09 7.00
CA PHE A 178 -4.29 1.16 6.35
C PHE A 178 -5.60 1.69 6.96
N ILE A 179 -5.85 3.01 6.84
CA ILE A 179 -7.11 3.63 7.28
C ILE A 179 -8.32 2.96 6.61
N SER A 180 -8.18 2.50 5.36
CA SER A 180 -9.22 1.76 4.65
C SER A 180 -9.55 0.40 5.28
N ASP A 181 -8.57 -0.30 5.85
CA ASP A 181 -8.81 -1.62 6.44
C ASP A 181 -9.55 -1.49 7.77
N LEU A 182 -9.14 -0.52 8.60
CA LEU A 182 -9.84 -0.16 9.83
C LEU A 182 -11.28 0.33 9.56
N ALA A 183 -11.48 1.06 8.45
CA ALA A 183 -12.79 1.49 8.01
C ALA A 183 -13.65 0.31 7.55
N ASN A 184 -13.10 -0.66 6.83
CA ASN A 184 -13.84 -1.86 6.39
C ASN A 184 -14.36 -2.68 7.59
N GLU A 185 -13.54 -2.81 8.65
CA GLU A 185 -13.94 -3.48 9.89
C GLU A 185 -15.10 -2.74 10.56
N LEU A 186 -15.01 -1.41 10.68
CA LEU A 186 -16.11 -0.58 11.19
C LEU A 186 -17.36 -0.68 10.32
N VAL A 187 -17.23 -0.68 8.99
CA VAL A 187 -18.36 -0.87 8.05
C VAL A 187 -19.00 -2.24 8.24
N SER A 188 -18.21 -3.31 8.43
CA SER A 188 -18.73 -4.64 8.72
C SER A 188 -19.54 -4.62 10.02
N HIS A 189 -19.01 -4.06 11.10
CA HIS A 189 -19.74 -3.91 12.36
C HIS A 189 -21.00 -3.06 12.22
N LEU A 190 -20.96 -1.93 11.51
CA LEU A 190 -22.13 -1.08 11.25
C LEU A 190 -23.17 -1.76 10.35
N LYS A 191 -22.75 -2.63 9.43
CA LYS A 191 -23.64 -3.42 8.58
C LYS A 191 -24.31 -4.54 9.38
N THR A 192 -23.57 -5.26 10.22
CA THR A 192 -24.13 -6.27 11.13
C THR A 192 -25.05 -5.63 12.17
N TYR A 193 -24.67 -4.45 12.67
CA TYR A 193 -25.48 -3.61 13.52
C TYR A 193 -26.77 -3.14 12.83
N GLY A 194 -26.68 -2.83 11.54
CA GLY A 194 -27.78 -2.26 10.75
C GLY A 194 -28.65 -3.27 9.99
N GLY A 195 -28.23 -4.52 9.82
CA GLY A 195 -28.80 -5.46 8.86
C GLY A 195 -29.42 -6.69 9.50
N ALA A 196 -30.71 -6.58 9.88
CA ALA A 196 -31.59 -7.76 9.98
C ALA A 196 -33.09 -7.41 9.91
N GLN A 197 -33.56 -6.27 10.43
CA GLN A 197 -35.02 -6.06 10.61
C GLN A 197 -35.53 -4.60 10.57
N GLY A 198 -34.82 -3.65 9.93
CA GLY A 198 -35.31 -2.26 9.87
C GLY A 198 -35.40 -1.53 11.22
N ARG A 199 -34.74 -2.04 12.26
CA ARG A 199 -34.68 -1.47 13.62
C ARG A 199 -33.53 -0.47 13.82
N ILE A 200 -32.98 0.09 12.74
CA ILE A 200 -31.85 1.00 12.83
C ILE A 200 -32.30 2.29 13.51
N LYS A 201 -31.84 2.53 14.75
CA LYS A 201 -32.11 3.78 15.45
C LYS A 201 -31.20 4.88 14.90
N PRO A 202 -31.70 6.11 14.74
CA PRO A 202 -30.85 7.20 14.34
C PRO A 202 -29.67 7.39 15.30
N THR A 203 -28.48 7.51 14.74
CA THR A 203 -27.22 7.39 15.46
C THR A 203 -26.38 8.65 15.32
N ALA A 204 -25.82 9.10 16.45
CA ALA A 204 -24.79 10.12 16.52
C ALA A 204 -23.42 9.47 16.79
N PHE A 205 -22.36 10.11 16.30
CA PHE A 205 -20.99 9.63 16.52
C PHE A 205 -20.16 10.63 17.32
N LEU A 206 -19.32 10.11 18.20
CA LEU A 206 -18.22 10.83 18.86
C LEU A 206 -16.92 10.26 18.33
N ALA A 207 -16.12 11.03 17.59
CA ALA A 207 -14.93 10.50 16.95
C ALA A 207 -13.69 11.33 17.27
N HIS A 208 -12.69 10.70 17.88
CA HIS A 208 -11.45 11.34 18.31
C HIS A 208 -10.27 11.00 17.40
N SER A 209 -9.51 12.02 16.99
CA SER A 209 -8.24 11.87 16.26
C SER A 209 -8.36 10.92 15.05
N LEU A 210 -7.53 9.87 14.97
CA LEU A 210 -7.56 8.86 13.87
C LEU A 210 -8.94 8.20 13.71
N GLY A 211 -9.68 7.98 14.81
CA GLY A 211 -11.04 7.43 14.77
C GLY A 211 -11.99 8.27 13.91
N GLY A 212 -11.77 9.58 13.83
CA GLY A 212 -12.51 10.46 12.93
C GLY A 212 -12.20 10.23 11.44
N LEU A 213 -10.95 9.92 11.08
CA LEU A 213 -10.59 9.58 9.71
C LEU A 213 -11.14 8.21 9.31
N VAL A 214 -11.07 7.23 10.21
CA VAL A 214 -11.67 5.90 10.04
C VAL A 214 -13.18 6.02 9.82
N LEU A 215 -13.86 6.83 10.63
CA LEU A 215 -15.30 7.09 10.46
C LEU A 215 -15.59 7.80 9.12
N LYS A 216 -14.84 8.84 8.73
CA LYS A 216 -15.03 9.50 7.42
C LYS A 216 -14.89 8.51 6.27
N GLN A 217 -13.88 7.64 6.30
CA GLN A 217 -13.66 6.62 5.27
C GLN A 217 -14.78 5.58 5.25
N ALA A 218 -15.24 5.12 6.43
CA ALA A 218 -16.37 4.20 6.55
C ALA A 218 -17.67 4.82 6.03
N LEU A 219 -17.93 6.09 6.31
CA LEU A 219 -19.10 6.82 5.80
C LEU A 219 -19.03 7.02 4.29
N VAL A 220 -17.87 7.31 3.71
CA VAL A 220 -17.72 7.37 2.24
C VAL A 220 -18.04 6.02 1.60
N GLN A 221 -17.58 4.91 2.18
CA GLN A 221 -17.89 3.56 1.71
C GLN A 221 -19.38 3.21 1.86
N LEU A 222 -19.99 3.54 3.01
CA LEU A 222 -21.43 3.35 3.22
C LEU A 222 -22.28 4.21 2.29
N GLY A 223 -21.79 5.39 1.89
CA GLY A 223 -22.48 6.26 0.94
C GLY A 223 -22.53 5.70 -0.49
N GLN A 224 -21.64 4.76 -0.82
CA GLN A 224 -21.68 4.05 -2.11
C GLN A 224 -22.70 2.89 -2.10
N ASP A 225 -23.21 2.50 -0.94
CA ASP A 225 -24.25 1.46 -0.77
C ASP A 225 -25.64 2.05 -1.08
N SER A 226 -26.43 1.35 -1.90
CA SER A 226 -27.71 1.83 -2.44
C SER A 226 -28.90 1.74 -1.47
N ARG A 227 -28.68 1.32 -0.22
CA ARG A 227 -29.72 1.20 0.81
C ARG A 227 -30.10 2.56 1.40
N GLU A 228 -31.34 2.97 1.15
CA GLU A 228 -31.94 4.21 1.67
C GLU A 228 -32.02 4.25 3.22
N ALA A 229 -32.01 3.09 3.87
CA ALA A 229 -31.98 2.93 5.32
C ALA A 229 -30.78 3.64 5.98
N TYR A 230 -29.61 3.68 5.33
CA TYR A 230 -28.42 4.34 5.89
C TYR A 230 -28.52 5.86 5.88
N LYS A 231 -29.31 6.44 4.97
CA LYS A 231 -29.57 7.90 4.93
C LYS A 231 -30.38 8.36 6.14
N ASN A 232 -31.26 7.51 6.67
CA ASN A 232 -32.09 7.79 7.85
C ASN A 232 -31.40 7.42 9.18
N PHE A 233 -30.39 6.54 9.14
CA PHE A 233 -29.57 6.12 10.27
C PHE A 233 -28.67 7.23 10.79
N LEU A 234 -27.98 7.96 9.92
CA LEU A 234 -26.93 8.89 10.32
C LEU A 234 -27.50 10.27 10.69
N ARG A 235 -27.32 10.72 11.94
CA ARG A 235 -27.77 12.06 12.38
C ARG A 235 -26.67 13.10 12.37
N GLY A 236 -25.47 12.74 12.82
CA GLY A 236 -24.40 13.71 12.99
C GLY A 236 -23.19 13.15 13.69
N VAL A 237 -22.13 13.95 13.68
CA VAL A 237 -20.84 13.60 14.26
C VAL A 237 -20.28 14.79 15.02
N VAL A 238 -19.76 14.53 16.22
CA VAL A 238 -18.86 15.44 16.92
C VAL A 238 -17.43 14.91 16.75
N PHE A 239 -16.62 15.64 15.98
CA PHE A 239 -15.23 15.34 15.72
C PHE A 239 -14.34 16.05 16.74
N PHE A 240 -13.42 15.32 17.38
CA PHE A 240 -12.46 15.87 18.35
C PHE A 240 -11.04 15.77 17.79
N GLY A 241 -10.43 16.90 17.44
CA GLY A 241 -9.02 16.97 17.04
C GLY A 241 -8.66 16.13 15.81
N VAL A 242 -9.57 15.97 14.84
CA VAL A 242 -9.34 15.08 13.69
C VAL A 242 -8.37 15.73 12.69
N PRO A 243 -7.26 15.07 12.28
CA PRO A 243 -6.26 15.68 11.41
C PRO A 243 -6.69 15.66 9.93
N ASN A 244 -7.75 16.38 9.57
CA ASN A 244 -8.34 16.33 8.23
C ASN A 244 -7.40 16.85 7.14
N LEU A 245 -6.46 17.74 7.47
CA LEU A 245 -5.44 18.28 6.56
C LEU A 245 -4.04 17.74 6.91
N GLY A 246 -3.98 16.71 7.76
CA GLY A 246 -2.78 16.10 8.30
C GLY A 246 -2.23 16.81 9.54
N MET A 247 -1.21 16.22 10.15
CA MET A 247 -0.52 16.71 11.35
C MET A 247 1.01 16.65 11.22
N ASN A 248 1.74 17.29 12.14
CA ASN A 248 3.21 17.26 12.17
C ASN A 248 3.72 15.92 12.75
N GLN A 249 4.67 15.27 12.07
CA GLN A 249 5.02 13.85 12.26
C GLN A 249 6.37 13.58 12.93
N GLU A 250 7.13 14.62 13.30
CA GLU A 250 8.45 14.47 13.94
C GLU A 250 8.41 13.55 15.17
N HIS A 251 7.27 13.45 15.85
CA HIS A 251 7.08 12.64 17.06
C HIS A 251 6.66 11.18 16.81
N PHE A 252 5.99 10.86 15.70
CA PHE A 252 5.55 9.48 15.39
C PHE A 252 6.58 8.71 14.55
N ARG A 253 7.36 9.41 13.71
CA ARG A 253 8.44 8.78 12.92
C ARG A 253 9.58 8.25 13.79
N ALA A 254 9.80 8.85 14.96
CA ALA A 254 10.75 8.33 15.94
C ALA A 254 10.30 6.97 16.52
N ILE A 255 8.99 6.73 16.64
CA ILE A 255 8.39 5.52 17.23
C ILE A 255 8.34 4.36 16.23
N VAL A 256 8.23 4.65 14.93
CA VAL A 256 7.93 3.65 13.88
C VAL A 256 9.19 3.21 13.11
N GLN A 257 10.41 3.63 13.49
CA GLN A 257 11.68 3.29 12.83
C GLN A 257 11.73 1.82 12.35
N ASN A 258 11.55 1.59 11.04
CA ASN A 258 11.54 0.29 10.36
C ASN A 258 10.35 -0.67 10.65
N ASN A 259 9.17 -0.19 11.08
CA ASN A 259 7.97 -1.03 11.27
C ASN A 259 6.93 -0.89 10.13
N ALA A 260 6.12 -1.94 9.91
CA ALA A 260 5.10 -2.10 8.85
C ALA A 260 4.00 -1.01 8.82
N ASN A 261 3.92 -0.15 9.84
CA ASN A 261 2.92 0.91 9.97
C ASN A 261 3.41 2.30 9.51
N GLU A 262 4.59 2.41 8.86
CA GLU A 262 5.09 3.68 8.30
C GLU A 262 4.11 4.31 7.28
N ALA A 263 3.42 3.47 6.50
CA ALA A 263 2.41 3.92 5.54
C ALA A 263 1.21 4.61 6.22
N LEU A 264 0.80 4.18 7.42
CA LEU A 264 -0.25 4.81 8.20
C LEU A 264 0.16 6.23 8.63
N VAL A 265 1.43 6.40 9.00
CA VAL A 265 2.03 7.70 9.39
C VAL A 265 2.11 8.65 8.18
N ASP A 266 2.45 8.12 7.01
CA ASP A 266 2.46 8.90 5.77
C ASP A 266 1.05 9.36 5.35
N ASP A 267 0.03 8.52 5.54
CA ASP A 267 -1.36 8.87 5.23
C ASP A 267 -1.88 10.03 6.09
N ILE A 268 -1.47 10.14 7.37
CA ILE A 268 -1.85 11.24 8.27
C ILE A 268 -0.91 12.46 8.22
N THR A 269 0.05 12.47 7.29
CA THR A 269 1.00 13.59 7.12
C THR A 269 0.36 14.79 6.43
N ARG A 270 0.74 16.00 6.83
CA ARG A 270 0.28 17.24 6.19
C ARG A 270 0.63 17.25 4.69
N GLY A 271 -0.38 17.46 3.84
CA GLY A 271 -0.24 17.42 2.38
C GLY A 271 -0.37 16.02 1.76
N SER A 272 -0.89 15.05 2.52
CA SER A 272 -1.22 13.71 2.04
C SER A 272 -2.32 13.75 0.97
N SER A 273 -2.03 13.14 -0.19
CA SER A 273 -3.01 12.99 -1.28
C SER A 273 -4.19 12.08 -0.92
N PHE A 274 -4.06 11.26 0.13
CA PHE A 274 -5.15 10.47 0.68
C PHE A 274 -6.15 11.36 1.42
N LEU A 275 -5.68 12.21 2.34
CA LEU A 275 -6.54 13.10 3.12
C LEU A 275 -7.28 14.11 2.25
N ASP A 276 -6.60 14.69 1.25
CA ASP A 276 -7.24 15.61 0.30
C ASP A 276 -8.38 14.94 -0.47
N ARG A 277 -8.20 13.67 -0.83
CA ARG A 277 -9.22 12.86 -1.53
C ARG A 277 -10.37 12.49 -0.59
N LEU A 278 -10.06 11.96 0.59
CA LEU A 278 -11.05 11.56 1.60
C LEU A 278 -11.91 12.76 2.02
N ASP A 279 -11.32 13.93 2.22
CA ASP A 279 -12.07 15.14 2.57
C ASP A 279 -12.97 15.62 1.43
N LYS A 280 -12.54 15.47 0.16
CA LYS A 280 -13.38 15.74 -1.00
C LYS A 280 -14.55 14.74 -1.11
N GLU A 281 -14.25 13.44 -1.08
CA GLU A 281 -15.25 12.38 -1.18
C GLU A 281 -16.27 12.43 -0.03
N PHE A 282 -15.83 12.74 1.18
CA PHE A 282 -16.72 12.91 2.33
C PHE A 282 -17.67 14.12 2.15
N ARG A 283 -17.16 15.25 1.66
CA ARG A 283 -17.98 16.44 1.34
C ARG A 283 -18.97 16.19 0.20
N ASP A 284 -18.62 15.32 -0.74
CA ASP A 284 -19.43 14.98 -1.91
C ASP A 284 -20.33 13.74 -1.67
N SER A 285 -20.27 13.15 -0.47
CA SER A 285 -21.05 11.95 -0.12
C SER A 285 -22.57 12.19 -0.10
N PRO A 286 -23.39 11.15 -0.32
CA PRO A 286 -24.86 11.29 -0.31
C PRO A 286 -25.45 11.65 1.05
N PHE A 287 -24.65 11.66 2.12
CA PHE A 287 -25.05 12.16 3.44
C PHE A 287 -25.01 13.69 3.54
N LYS A 288 -24.54 14.38 2.49
CA LYS A 288 -24.55 15.85 2.38
C LYS A 288 -25.98 16.38 2.54
N GLY A 289 -26.16 17.29 3.49
CA GLY A 289 -27.47 17.88 3.83
C GLY A 289 -28.34 17.08 4.81
N HIS A 290 -27.98 15.84 5.12
CA HIS A 290 -28.75 14.96 6.05
C HIS A 290 -28.04 14.74 7.40
N MET A 291 -26.77 15.15 7.51
CA MET A 291 -25.91 14.95 8.68
C MET A 291 -25.34 16.28 9.18
N GLN A 292 -25.39 16.51 10.49
CA GLN A 292 -24.74 17.66 11.14
C GLN A 292 -23.34 17.29 11.64
N CYS A 293 -22.30 17.97 11.14
CA CYS A 293 -20.91 17.80 11.59
C CYS A 293 -20.49 18.96 12.49
N ILE A 294 -19.93 18.64 13.65
CA ILE A 294 -19.43 19.61 14.62
C ILE A 294 -17.96 19.30 14.93
N TRP A 295 -17.11 20.31 14.92
CA TRP A 295 -15.66 20.15 15.00
C TRP A 295 -15.08 20.83 16.26
N ALA A 296 -14.59 20.01 17.18
CA ALA A 296 -13.85 20.45 18.36
C ALA A 296 -12.34 20.46 18.08
N TYR A 297 -11.66 21.53 18.52
CA TYR A 297 -10.21 21.66 18.38
C TYR A 297 -9.55 21.99 19.72
N GLU A 298 -8.31 21.51 19.90
CA GLU A 298 -7.52 21.74 21.12
C GLU A 298 -6.97 23.17 21.16
N THR A 299 -6.84 23.71 22.38
CA THR A 299 -6.15 24.99 22.61
C THR A 299 -5.02 24.91 23.62
N SER A 300 -4.81 23.76 24.27
CA SER A 300 -3.69 23.55 25.18
C SER A 300 -2.65 22.64 24.54
N GLU A 301 -1.37 22.96 24.73
CA GLU A 301 -0.27 22.22 24.14
C GLU A 301 -0.07 20.84 24.82
N SER A 302 0.19 19.82 24.02
CA SER A 302 0.50 18.47 24.50
C SER A 302 2.01 18.26 24.62
N PRO A 303 2.51 17.58 25.67
CA PRO A 303 3.92 17.17 25.74
C PRO A 303 4.25 16.27 24.55
N THR A 304 5.31 16.58 23.82
CA THR A 304 5.70 15.79 22.66
C THR A 304 6.52 14.56 23.05
N VAL A 305 6.64 13.57 22.16
CA VAL A 305 7.37 12.33 22.45
C VAL A 305 8.85 12.52 22.12
N THR A 306 9.71 12.20 23.08
CA THR A 306 11.17 12.14 22.96
C THR A 306 11.65 10.73 23.30
N MET A 307 12.65 10.25 22.56
CA MET A 307 13.21 8.93 22.81
C MET A 307 14.21 8.98 23.96
N THR A 308 14.04 8.10 24.94
CA THR A 308 15.05 7.87 25.97
C THR A 308 16.24 7.12 25.40
N ARG A 309 17.38 7.17 26.11
CA ARG A 309 18.62 6.51 25.68
C ARG A 309 18.51 4.98 25.55
N ASP A 310 17.49 4.38 26.17
CA ASP A 310 17.23 2.94 26.15
C ASP A 310 16.31 2.51 24.99
N GLY A 311 15.96 3.43 24.07
CA GLY A 311 15.04 3.16 22.96
C GLY A 311 13.55 3.21 23.33
N ASN A 312 13.21 3.56 24.57
CA ASN A 312 11.82 3.66 25.03
C ASN A 312 11.26 5.09 24.85
N PRO A 313 10.05 5.27 24.27
CA PRO A 313 9.44 6.59 24.09
C PRO A 313 8.95 7.18 25.42
N ARG A 314 9.38 8.41 25.76
CA ARG A 314 8.83 9.21 26.88
C ARG A 314 8.12 10.46 26.35
N ARG A 315 7.05 10.88 27.05
CA ARG A 315 6.25 12.07 26.73
C ARG A 315 6.78 13.31 27.47
N ASP A 316 8.06 13.61 27.29
CA ASP A 316 8.79 14.69 27.97
C ASP A 316 9.36 15.75 27.00
N GLY A 317 8.96 15.72 25.73
CA GLY A 317 9.37 16.68 24.71
C GLY A 317 8.65 18.04 24.81
N PRO A 318 9.11 19.07 24.07
CA PRO A 318 8.55 20.41 24.13
C PRO A 318 7.04 20.42 23.83
N PRO A 319 6.23 21.17 24.59
CA PRO A 319 4.78 21.19 24.41
C PRO A 319 4.42 21.77 23.03
N ALA A 320 3.47 21.11 22.34
CA ALA A 320 2.96 21.58 21.05
C ALA A 320 1.48 21.19 20.84
N ILE A 321 0.75 21.99 20.07
CA ILE A 321 -0.55 21.62 19.50
C ILE A 321 -0.30 20.53 18.46
N LEU A 322 -0.85 19.33 18.67
CA LEU A 322 -0.61 18.16 17.82
C LEU A 322 -1.39 18.26 16.51
N VAL A 323 -2.64 18.73 16.59
CA VAL A 323 -3.51 18.95 15.43
C VAL A 323 -3.91 20.42 15.40
N ASP A 324 -3.34 21.16 14.45
CA ASP A 324 -3.61 22.57 14.33
C ASP A 324 -5.10 22.85 14.04
N ARG A 325 -5.58 24.02 14.47
CA ARG A 325 -6.98 24.43 14.35
C ARG A 325 -7.54 24.32 12.93
N SER A 326 -6.72 24.58 11.89
CA SER A 326 -7.17 24.52 10.50
C SER A 326 -7.40 23.08 10.04
N SER A 327 -6.54 22.15 10.48
CA SER A 327 -6.67 20.72 10.23
C SER A 327 -7.83 20.10 11.03
N ALA A 328 -7.94 20.45 12.31
CA ALA A 328 -9.00 19.97 13.21
C ALA A 328 -10.42 20.34 12.73
N THR A 329 -10.57 21.49 12.07
CA THR A 329 -11.88 22.04 11.69
C THR A 329 -12.16 22.04 10.18
N CYS A 330 -11.32 21.42 9.36
CA CYS A 330 -11.40 21.55 7.89
C CYS A 330 -11.46 23.02 7.40
N ARG A 331 -10.78 23.95 8.10
CA ARG A 331 -10.85 25.42 7.88
C ARG A 331 -12.22 26.06 8.11
N LEU A 332 -13.17 25.34 8.71
CA LEU A 332 -14.51 25.87 8.99
C LEU A 332 -14.54 26.87 10.15
N PHE A 333 -13.51 26.94 10.99
CA PHE A 333 -13.43 27.90 12.09
C PHE A 333 -13.58 29.37 11.64
N GLU A 334 -13.09 29.70 10.44
CA GLU A 334 -13.16 31.06 9.90
C GLU A 334 -14.50 31.35 9.21
N THR A 335 -15.18 30.32 8.71
CA THR A 335 -16.33 30.45 7.80
C THR A 335 -17.67 30.03 8.43
N ASN A 336 -17.66 29.16 9.43
CA ASN A 336 -18.85 28.66 10.12
C ASN A 336 -18.57 28.40 11.61
N ARG A 337 -18.59 29.49 12.41
CA ARG A 337 -18.36 29.43 13.85
C ARG A 337 -19.38 28.59 14.62
N ALA A 338 -20.59 28.36 14.07
CA ALA A 338 -21.62 27.55 14.72
C ALA A 338 -21.29 26.04 14.70
N ALA A 339 -20.50 25.60 13.71
CA ALA A 339 -20.07 24.23 13.51
C ALA A 339 -18.73 23.88 14.18
N THR A 340 -18.09 24.83 14.87
CA THR A 340 -16.78 24.61 15.51
C THR A 340 -16.75 25.14 16.93
N PHE A 341 -16.01 24.49 17.85
CA PHE A 341 -15.79 25.04 19.20
C PHE A 341 -14.42 24.65 19.78
N PRO A 342 -13.79 25.52 20.59
CA PRO A 342 -12.53 25.21 21.27
C PRO A 342 -12.76 24.35 22.51
N ILE A 343 -11.79 23.48 22.83
CA ILE A 343 -11.66 22.83 24.13
C ILE A 343 -10.27 23.16 24.68
N ASN A 344 -10.23 23.77 25.87
CA ASN A 344 -8.98 24.17 26.53
C ASN A 344 -8.37 23.01 27.32
N GLU A 345 -8.03 21.97 26.58
CA GLU A 345 -7.35 20.76 27.05
C GLU A 345 -6.35 20.30 26.00
N THR A 346 -5.45 19.39 26.40
CA THR A 346 -4.51 18.73 25.46
C THR A 346 -5.27 17.82 24.48
N HIS A 347 -4.67 17.48 23.34
CA HIS A 347 -5.23 16.58 22.33
C HIS A 347 -5.81 15.28 22.92
N SER A 348 -5.12 14.72 23.92
CA SER A 348 -5.54 13.47 24.56
C SER A 348 -6.57 13.65 25.68
N ASP A 349 -6.72 14.87 26.21
CA ASP A 349 -7.61 15.19 27.34
C ASP A 349 -8.92 15.85 26.90
N MET A 350 -8.99 16.35 25.67
CA MET A 350 -10.17 17.02 25.12
C MET A 350 -11.43 16.15 25.07
N VAL A 351 -11.30 14.84 25.33
CA VAL A 351 -12.38 13.85 25.39
C VAL A 351 -12.55 13.21 26.77
N LYS A 352 -11.75 13.62 27.77
CA LYS A 352 -11.65 12.99 29.10
C LYS A 352 -12.36 13.80 30.18
N PHE A 353 -13.65 14.02 30.00
CA PHE A 353 -14.43 14.90 30.86
C PHE A 353 -14.61 14.33 32.26
N ARG A 354 -14.30 15.15 33.28
CA ARG A 354 -14.62 14.88 34.69
C ARG A 354 -16.10 15.14 34.97
N GLN A 355 -16.61 14.57 36.06
CA GLN A 355 -17.95 14.86 36.53
C GLN A 355 -18.14 16.37 36.75
N GLY A 356 -19.18 16.96 36.16
CA GLY A 356 -19.43 18.41 36.20
C GLY A 356 -18.56 19.25 35.24
N SER A 357 -17.84 18.64 34.29
CA SER A 357 -17.08 19.38 33.28
C SER A 357 -17.98 20.31 32.44
N HIS A 358 -17.58 21.58 32.30
CA HIS A 358 -18.27 22.54 31.44
C HIS A 358 -18.30 22.07 29.96
N TYR A 359 -17.22 21.46 29.47
CA TYR A 359 -17.12 20.97 28.09
C TYR A 359 -18.07 19.80 27.82
N TYR A 360 -18.34 18.96 28.82
CA TYR A 360 -19.35 17.91 28.72
C TYR A 360 -20.74 18.51 28.44
N GLY A 361 -21.14 19.57 29.17
CA GLY A 361 -22.40 20.27 28.92
C GLY A 361 -22.52 20.85 27.50
N ILE A 362 -21.42 21.37 26.96
CA ILE A 362 -21.36 21.82 25.55
C ILE A 362 -21.57 20.64 24.60
N VAL A 363 -20.85 19.53 24.80
CA VAL A 363 -20.95 18.33 23.94
C VAL A 363 -22.36 17.75 23.97
N ILE A 364 -23.01 17.67 25.14
CA ILE A 364 -24.39 17.22 25.26
C ILE A 364 -25.36 18.17 24.54
N SER A 365 -25.20 19.48 24.69
CA SER A 365 -26.02 20.46 23.95
C SER A 365 -25.88 20.29 22.43
N LYS A 366 -24.66 20.00 21.95
CA LYS A 366 -24.39 19.72 20.54
C LYS A 366 -24.98 18.37 20.08
N LEU A 367 -24.89 17.33 20.89
CA LEU A 367 -25.52 16.03 20.62
C LEU A 367 -27.05 16.16 20.58
N LEU A 368 -27.66 16.91 21.49
CA LEU A 368 -29.10 17.20 21.47
C LEU A 368 -29.51 17.92 20.18
N SER A 369 -28.73 18.89 19.71
CA SER A 369 -28.96 19.53 18.40
C SER A 369 -28.92 18.51 17.26
N ILE A 370 -27.92 17.62 17.26
CA ILE A 370 -27.76 16.58 16.23
C ILE A 370 -28.97 15.62 16.23
N LEU A 371 -29.43 15.20 17.41
CA LEU A 371 -30.53 14.24 17.53
C LEU A 371 -31.92 14.87 17.28
N SER A 372 -32.09 16.18 17.49
CA SER A 372 -33.38 16.89 17.40
C SER A 372 -33.82 17.34 15.99
N LEU A 373 -33.01 17.09 14.94
CA LEU A 373 -33.16 17.60 13.57
C LEU A 373 -34.49 17.28 12.82
N ARG A 374 -35.44 16.55 13.43
CA ARG A 374 -36.78 16.27 12.84
C ARG A 374 -38.00 16.72 13.66
N ARG A 375 -37.87 17.28 14.87
CA ARG A 375 -39.06 17.76 15.61
C ARG A 375 -39.76 18.98 14.96
N GLN A 376 -39.10 19.67 14.01
CA GLN A 376 -39.62 20.90 13.42
C GLN A 376 -40.45 20.72 12.12
N VAL A 377 -40.48 19.53 11.50
CA VAL A 377 -41.24 19.32 10.24
C VAL A 377 -42.65 18.78 10.49
N GLU A 378 -42.88 18.06 11.60
CA GLU A 378 -44.22 17.51 11.93
C GLU A 378 -45.15 18.51 12.62
N HIS A 379 -44.64 19.64 13.13
CA HIS A 379 -45.45 20.70 13.76
C HIS A 379 -45.88 21.83 12.80
N GLY A 380 -45.54 21.74 11.51
CA GLY A 380 -45.76 22.81 10.52
C GLY A 380 -47.00 22.65 9.63
N ASN A 381 -47.61 21.46 9.56
CA ASN A 381 -48.79 21.23 8.72
C ASN A 381 -50.04 20.97 9.59
N ASN A 382 -50.44 22.02 10.32
CA ASN A 382 -51.82 22.21 10.73
C ASN A 382 -52.42 23.31 9.86
N ILE A 383 -53.02 22.92 8.73
CA ILE A 383 -54.12 23.67 8.14
C ILE A 383 -55.36 22.80 8.35
N SER A 384 -56.19 23.28 9.26
CA SER A 384 -57.48 22.77 9.70
C SER A 384 -58.49 22.57 8.56
N LEU A 385 -59.32 21.52 8.65
CA LEU A 385 -60.79 21.60 8.56
C LEU A 385 -61.45 20.26 8.99
N GLN A 386 -61.97 20.27 10.22
CA GLN A 386 -63.24 19.70 10.71
C GLN A 386 -63.77 18.34 10.20
N GLY A 387 -63.79 17.35 11.11
CA GLY A 387 -65.03 16.82 11.72
C GLY A 387 -65.82 15.73 11.01
N SER A 388 -65.80 14.51 11.54
CA SER A 388 -67.01 13.82 12.08
C SER A 388 -66.62 12.50 12.77
N ASP A 389 -67.26 12.31 13.92
CA ASP A 389 -67.22 11.15 14.81
C ASP A 389 -67.61 9.83 14.11
N GLU A 390 -67.06 8.71 14.58
CA GLU A 390 -67.86 7.66 15.25
C GLU A 390 -66.98 6.58 15.90
N ARG A 391 -67.23 6.34 17.19
CA ARG A 391 -66.84 5.14 17.95
C ARG A 391 -67.81 4.00 17.61
N LEU A 392 -67.39 2.74 17.80
CA LEU A 392 -68.14 1.58 18.36
C LEU A 392 -67.44 0.27 17.87
N THR A 393 -66.72 -0.46 18.73
CA THR A 393 -67.10 -1.61 19.60
C THR A 393 -66.65 -2.95 19.03
N ILE A 394 -65.98 -3.71 19.91
CA ILE A 394 -65.62 -5.12 19.75
C ILE A 394 -66.84 -5.97 20.15
N SER A 395 -67.16 -6.99 19.37
CA SER A 395 -67.77 -8.22 19.88
C SER A 395 -67.46 -9.43 19.00
N ASP A 396 -66.99 -10.47 19.70
CA ASP A 396 -67.02 -11.91 19.46
C ASP A 396 -68.19 -12.45 18.59
N ASP A 397 -67.93 -13.43 17.72
CA ASP A 397 -68.15 -14.88 18.02
C ASP A 397 -68.20 -15.79 16.75
N PHE A 398 -67.60 -16.98 16.93
CA PHE A 398 -67.92 -18.33 16.41
C PHE A 398 -68.24 -18.63 14.92
N ASP A 399 -67.34 -19.44 14.34
CA ASP A 399 -67.55 -20.80 13.80
C ASP A 399 -68.64 -21.17 12.76
N GLN A 400 -68.20 -22.08 11.87
CA GLN A 400 -68.93 -22.96 10.92
C GLN A 400 -69.42 -22.35 9.58
N VAL A 401 -68.89 -22.89 8.47
CA VAL A 401 -69.56 -23.91 7.63
C VAL A 401 -68.71 -24.20 6.39
N THR A 402 -68.30 -25.46 6.27
CA THR A 402 -67.83 -26.15 5.06
C THR A 402 -68.91 -26.22 3.97
N ALA A 403 -68.57 -25.96 2.69
CA ALA A 403 -68.84 -26.84 1.53
C ALA A 403 -68.71 -26.13 0.16
N GLY A 404 -67.76 -26.62 -0.64
CA GLY A 404 -67.94 -26.94 -2.07
C GLY A 404 -68.25 -25.84 -3.10
N ARG A 405 -67.22 -25.37 -3.80
CA ARG A 405 -67.24 -25.17 -5.26
C ARG A 405 -65.82 -25.23 -5.83
N SER A 406 -65.52 -26.34 -6.51
CA SER A 406 -64.38 -26.49 -7.41
C SER A 406 -64.59 -25.61 -8.65
N LEU A 407 -63.54 -24.95 -9.15
CA LEU A 407 -63.30 -24.61 -10.57
C LEU A 407 -61.83 -24.16 -10.74
N PRO A 408 -61.24 -24.28 -11.94
CA PRO A 408 -59.91 -24.83 -12.18
C PRO A 408 -58.99 -23.88 -12.97
N GLY A 409 -57.72 -24.26 -13.12
CA GLY A 409 -56.87 -23.67 -14.16
C GLY A 409 -55.40 -23.98 -14.00
N ALA A 410 -54.98 -25.19 -14.41
CA ALA A 410 -53.56 -25.52 -14.60
C ALA A 410 -52.89 -24.54 -15.59
N LEU A 411 -51.64 -24.16 -15.28
CA LEU A 411 -50.77 -23.40 -16.17
C LEU A 411 -50.62 -24.10 -17.54
N PRO A 412 -50.54 -23.36 -18.66
CA PRO A 412 -50.31 -23.95 -19.98
C PRO A 412 -48.99 -24.75 -20.00
N THR A 413 -49.07 -25.96 -20.55
CA THR A 413 -48.00 -26.99 -20.62
C THR A 413 -46.68 -26.46 -21.19
N SER A 414 -46.72 -25.39 -22.01
CA SER A 414 -45.55 -24.75 -22.63
C SER A 414 -44.69 -23.93 -21.64
N ALA A 415 -45.28 -23.31 -20.61
CA ALA A 415 -44.55 -22.54 -19.59
C ALA A 415 -43.80 -23.47 -18.62
N GLN A 416 -44.44 -24.56 -18.19
CA GLN A 416 -43.83 -25.60 -17.36
C GLN A 416 -42.66 -26.30 -18.07
N GLN A 417 -42.80 -26.60 -19.37
CA GLN A 417 -41.70 -27.15 -20.18
C GLN A 417 -40.52 -26.17 -20.33
N ARG A 418 -40.77 -24.87 -20.46
CA ARG A 418 -39.72 -23.84 -20.57
C ARG A 418 -38.91 -23.71 -19.28
N MET A 419 -39.59 -23.73 -18.12
CA MET A 419 -38.95 -23.67 -16.80
C MET A 419 -38.12 -24.92 -16.51
N SER A 420 -38.62 -26.10 -16.88
CA SER A 420 -37.91 -27.38 -16.74
C SER A 420 -36.61 -27.43 -17.55
N ARG A 421 -36.61 -26.91 -18.80
CA ARG A 421 -35.40 -26.81 -19.63
C ARG A 421 -34.36 -25.86 -19.04
N LYS A 422 -34.79 -24.72 -18.47
CA LYS A 422 -33.90 -23.71 -17.87
C LYS A 422 -33.12 -24.27 -16.68
N LEU A 423 -33.77 -25.09 -15.84
CA LEU A 423 -33.13 -25.77 -14.71
C LEU A 423 -32.12 -26.83 -15.14
N LEU A 424 -32.44 -27.63 -16.17
CA LEU A 424 -31.48 -28.57 -16.76
C LEU A 424 -30.20 -27.86 -17.21
N THR A 425 -30.33 -26.69 -17.84
CA THR A 425 -29.19 -25.85 -18.23
C THR A 425 -28.42 -25.33 -17.00
N ASP A 426 -29.12 -24.89 -15.95
CA ASP A 426 -28.46 -24.43 -14.72
C ASP A 426 -27.72 -25.56 -13.99
N PHE A 427 -28.20 -26.81 -14.06
CA PHE A 427 -27.49 -27.99 -13.55
C PHE A 427 -26.23 -28.31 -14.36
N GLU A 428 -26.28 -28.21 -15.68
CA GLU A 428 -25.11 -28.39 -16.54
C GLU A 428 -24.05 -27.33 -16.24
N VAL A 429 -24.47 -26.08 -16.02
CA VAL A 429 -23.58 -25.00 -15.58
C VAL A 429 -22.98 -25.32 -14.21
N PHE A 430 -23.78 -25.70 -13.22
CA PHE A 430 -23.30 -26.11 -11.89
C PHE A 430 -22.28 -27.25 -11.98
N ARG A 431 -22.53 -28.27 -12.81
CA ARG A 431 -21.63 -29.41 -13.02
C ARG A 431 -20.29 -28.98 -13.61
N ARG A 432 -20.32 -28.15 -14.66
CA ARG A 432 -19.12 -27.58 -15.29
C ARG A 432 -18.32 -26.73 -14.31
N GLU A 433 -19.03 -26.01 -13.44
CA GLU A 433 -18.43 -25.09 -12.51
C GLU A 433 -17.81 -25.75 -11.28
N SER A 434 -18.48 -26.75 -10.71
CA SER A 434 -18.06 -27.44 -9.49
C SER A 434 -16.95 -28.48 -9.72
N THR A 435 -16.69 -28.87 -10.98
CA THR A 435 -15.69 -29.91 -11.34
C THR A 435 -15.92 -31.26 -10.65
N LEU A 436 -17.19 -31.61 -10.41
CA LEU A 436 -17.57 -32.89 -9.80
C LEU A 436 -17.32 -34.06 -10.76
N THR A 437 -16.80 -35.17 -10.23
CA THR A 437 -16.70 -36.44 -10.93
C THR A 437 -18.07 -37.10 -11.07
N ALA A 438 -18.23 -38.03 -12.02
CA ALA A 438 -19.50 -38.74 -12.20
C ALA A 438 -19.93 -39.53 -10.95
N THR A 439 -18.99 -40.01 -10.15
CA THR A 439 -19.23 -40.71 -8.88
C THR A 439 -19.68 -39.77 -7.77
N GLU A 440 -19.03 -38.61 -7.62
CA GLU A 440 -19.44 -37.58 -6.65
C GLU A 440 -20.83 -37.03 -7.02
N GLU A 441 -21.08 -36.75 -8.30
CA GLU A 441 -22.39 -36.28 -8.78
C GLU A 441 -23.51 -37.28 -8.48
N LYS A 442 -23.24 -38.58 -8.64
CA LYS A 442 -24.20 -39.64 -8.30
C LYS A 442 -24.50 -39.64 -6.79
N ALA A 443 -23.50 -39.40 -5.95
CA ALA A 443 -23.67 -39.30 -4.50
C ALA A 443 -24.44 -38.03 -4.08
N LEU A 444 -24.22 -36.89 -4.76
CA LEU A 444 -25.01 -35.68 -4.53
C LEU A 444 -26.48 -35.93 -4.87
N LYS A 445 -26.78 -36.55 -6.03
CA LYS A 445 -28.15 -36.83 -6.50
C LYS A 445 -28.95 -37.77 -5.59
N SER A 446 -28.29 -38.60 -4.78
CA SER A 446 -28.93 -39.49 -3.82
C SER A 446 -29.05 -38.90 -2.41
N THR A 447 -28.54 -37.69 -2.17
CA THR A 447 -28.49 -37.10 -0.83
C THR A 447 -29.83 -36.46 -0.46
N THR A 448 -30.33 -36.80 0.72
CA THR A 448 -31.55 -36.24 1.33
C THR A 448 -31.24 -35.20 2.40
N VAL A 449 -32.26 -34.47 2.86
CA VAL A 449 -32.11 -33.52 3.97
C VAL A 449 -31.69 -34.22 5.28
N ASP A 450 -32.14 -35.46 5.48
CA ASP A 450 -31.83 -36.23 6.69
C ASP A 450 -30.37 -36.71 6.68
N ASP A 451 -29.82 -37.04 5.51
CA ASP A 451 -28.39 -37.33 5.35
C ASP A 451 -27.51 -36.14 5.74
N THR A 452 -27.90 -34.93 5.34
CA THR A 452 -27.17 -33.70 5.69
C THR A 452 -27.30 -33.40 7.19
N ARG A 453 -28.48 -33.58 7.79
CA ARG A 453 -28.70 -33.44 9.24
C ARG A 453 -27.87 -34.45 10.04
N GLN A 454 -27.75 -35.69 9.56
CA GLN A 454 -26.93 -36.71 10.21
C GLN A 454 -25.45 -36.33 10.21
N VAL A 455 -24.93 -35.76 9.11
CA VAL A 455 -23.55 -35.26 9.06
C VAL A 455 -23.35 -34.08 10.02
N ILE A 456 -24.31 -33.16 10.08
CA ILE A 456 -24.25 -32.03 11.04
C ILE A 456 -24.16 -32.56 12.48
N ARG A 457 -25.04 -33.50 12.87
CA ARG A 457 -25.01 -34.13 14.21
C ARG A 457 -23.70 -34.84 14.49
N SER A 458 -23.16 -35.56 13.51
CA SER A 458 -21.88 -36.28 13.66
C SER A 458 -20.72 -35.31 13.84
N LEU A 459 -20.74 -34.15 13.16
CA LEU A 459 -19.75 -33.09 13.33
C LEU A 459 -19.89 -32.39 14.68
N GLU A 460 -21.11 -32.17 15.17
CA GLU A 460 -21.36 -31.64 16.52
C GLU A 460 -20.75 -32.57 17.58
N THR A 461 -21.02 -33.87 17.52
CA THR A 461 -20.43 -34.87 18.44
C THR A 461 -18.90 -34.93 18.35
N ALA A 462 -18.32 -34.91 17.14
CA ALA A 462 -16.87 -34.92 16.98
C ALA A 462 -16.18 -33.63 17.47
N GLN A 463 -16.88 -32.48 17.40
CA GLN A 463 -16.39 -31.22 17.95
C GLN A 463 -16.48 -31.17 19.47
N GLU A 464 -17.53 -31.75 20.05
CA GLU A 464 -17.68 -31.94 21.49
C GLU A 464 -16.54 -32.81 22.05
N GLU A 465 -16.22 -33.93 21.39
CA GLU A 465 -15.11 -34.81 21.78
C GLU A 465 -13.72 -34.15 21.68
N SER A 466 -13.56 -33.17 20.79
CA SER A 466 -12.28 -32.49 20.53
C SER A 466 -12.13 -31.11 21.20
N ASN A 467 -13.08 -30.70 22.04
CA ASN A 467 -13.15 -29.39 22.69
C ASN A 467 -13.06 -28.17 21.73
N ASN A 468 -13.49 -28.35 20.48
CA ASN A 468 -13.48 -27.33 19.42
C ASN A 468 -14.91 -27.01 18.94
N LEU A 469 -15.83 -26.82 19.88
CA LEU A 469 -17.24 -26.51 19.64
C LEU A 469 -17.40 -25.24 18.77
N MET A 470 -18.07 -25.39 17.62
CA MET A 470 -18.49 -24.29 16.76
C MET A 470 -20.02 -24.23 16.71
N TYR A 471 -20.59 -23.02 16.69
CA TYR A 471 -22.05 -22.86 16.62
C TYR A 471 -22.58 -23.32 15.24
N MET A 472 -23.08 -24.56 15.18
CA MET A 472 -23.67 -25.18 13.99
C MET A 472 -25.09 -24.66 13.68
N GLY A 473 -25.72 -23.98 14.65
CA GLY A 473 -27.01 -23.29 14.47
C GLY A 473 -26.99 -22.21 13.38
N ARG A 474 -25.80 -21.77 12.94
CA ARG A 474 -25.59 -20.91 11.76
C ARG A 474 -26.12 -21.50 10.45
N LEU A 475 -26.30 -22.82 10.36
CA LEU A 475 -26.90 -23.48 9.19
C LEU A 475 -28.43 -23.41 9.18
N GLN A 476 -29.09 -23.05 10.29
CA GLN A 476 -30.55 -23.05 10.39
C GLN A 476 -31.25 -22.16 9.34
N PRO A 477 -30.81 -20.91 9.08
CA PRO A 477 -31.48 -20.03 8.12
C PRO A 477 -31.58 -20.65 6.72
N ILE A 478 -30.52 -21.32 6.25
CA ILE A 478 -30.53 -21.96 4.94
C ILE A 478 -31.27 -23.31 4.96
N LEU A 479 -31.16 -24.10 6.04
CA LEU A 479 -31.84 -25.39 6.17
C LEU A 479 -33.37 -25.22 6.16
N VAL A 480 -33.89 -24.27 6.94
CA VAL A 480 -35.34 -23.99 7.03
C VAL A 480 -35.84 -23.44 5.70
N SER A 481 -35.16 -22.46 5.12
CA SER A 481 -35.58 -21.82 3.87
C SER A 481 -35.57 -22.80 2.69
N MET A 482 -34.57 -23.69 2.59
CA MET A 482 -34.51 -24.70 1.54
C MET A 482 -35.47 -25.87 1.76
N GLN A 483 -35.81 -26.20 3.00
CA GLN A 483 -36.87 -27.16 3.27
C GLN A 483 -38.23 -26.61 2.83
N GLN A 484 -38.55 -25.36 3.20
CA GLN A 484 -39.76 -24.67 2.75
C GLN A 484 -39.83 -24.57 1.22
N PHE A 485 -38.71 -24.24 0.56
CA PHE A 485 -38.62 -24.25 -0.89
C PHE A 485 -38.92 -25.63 -1.49
N GLY A 486 -38.38 -26.69 -0.90
CA GLY A 486 -38.63 -28.07 -1.32
C GLY A 486 -40.09 -28.54 -1.13
N GLU A 487 -40.76 -28.10 -0.06
CA GLU A 487 -42.18 -28.37 0.19
C GLU A 487 -43.07 -27.58 -0.78
N PHE A 488 -42.73 -26.32 -1.03
CA PHE A 488 -43.44 -25.42 -1.92
C PHE A 488 -43.37 -25.85 -3.40
N THR A 489 -42.21 -26.33 -3.83
CA THR A 489 -42.02 -26.84 -5.19
C THR A 489 -42.75 -28.17 -5.43
N LYS A 490 -43.00 -28.97 -4.39
CA LYS A 490 -43.83 -30.17 -4.46
C LYS A 490 -45.33 -29.85 -4.54
N SER A 491 -45.81 -28.80 -3.85
CA SER A 491 -47.25 -28.48 -3.80
C SER A 491 -47.80 -27.84 -5.08
N LEU A 492 -46.96 -27.19 -5.89
CA LEU A 492 -47.39 -26.49 -7.11
C LEU A 492 -47.44 -27.35 -8.39
N GLU A 493 -47.05 -28.63 -8.37
CA GLU A 493 -46.88 -29.50 -9.57
C GLU A 493 -45.99 -28.92 -10.70
N ILE A 494 -45.40 -27.74 -10.53
CA ILE A 494 -44.52 -27.06 -11.51
C ILE A 494 -43.25 -27.89 -11.80
N PHE A 495 -42.92 -28.82 -10.91
CA PHE A 495 -41.67 -29.57 -10.92
C PHE A 495 -41.92 -31.06 -10.66
N ASN A 496 -42.31 -31.84 -11.67
CA ASN A 496 -42.32 -33.31 -11.54
C ASN A 496 -40.92 -33.95 -11.36
N HIS A 497 -39.86 -33.13 -11.18
CA HIS A 497 -38.46 -33.54 -10.96
C HIS A 497 -37.78 -32.88 -9.73
N VAL A 498 -38.50 -32.25 -8.77
CA VAL A 498 -37.93 -31.54 -7.59
C VAL A 498 -36.95 -32.39 -6.78
N SER A 499 -37.22 -33.68 -6.62
CA SER A 499 -36.42 -34.56 -5.77
C SER A 499 -34.95 -34.58 -6.20
N HIS A 500 -34.67 -34.47 -7.51
CA HIS A 500 -33.31 -34.40 -8.03
C HIS A 500 -32.69 -33.01 -7.89
N ALA A 501 -33.48 -31.93 -7.99
CA ALA A 501 -33.01 -30.56 -7.82
C ALA A 501 -32.55 -30.30 -6.37
N MET A 502 -33.40 -30.64 -5.40
CA MET A 502 -33.06 -30.45 -3.99
C MET A 502 -31.88 -31.32 -3.53
N ALA A 503 -31.68 -32.49 -4.16
CA ALA A 503 -30.52 -33.33 -3.90
C ALA A 503 -29.18 -32.62 -4.21
N TYR A 504 -29.13 -31.73 -5.20
CA TYR A 504 -27.91 -30.93 -5.46
C TYR A 504 -27.63 -29.90 -4.37
N VAL A 505 -28.67 -29.36 -3.71
CA VAL A 505 -28.50 -28.43 -2.59
C VAL A 505 -28.00 -29.21 -1.37
N TRP A 506 -28.71 -30.27 -0.98
CA TRP A 506 -28.39 -31.09 0.19
C TRP A 506 -27.06 -31.84 0.04
N GLY A 507 -26.83 -32.42 -1.14
CA GLY A 507 -25.59 -33.11 -1.50
C GLY A 507 -24.38 -32.18 -1.48
N SER A 508 -24.51 -30.95 -2.00
CA SER A 508 -23.42 -29.97 -1.96
C SER A 508 -23.09 -29.55 -0.53
N MET A 509 -24.10 -29.28 0.29
CA MET A 509 -23.90 -28.94 1.71
C MET A 509 -23.21 -30.09 2.45
N LYS A 510 -23.70 -31.33 2.28
CA LYS A 510 -23.10 -32.53 2.86
C LYS A 510 -21.63 -32.67 2.44
N TYR A 511 -21.36 -32.56 1.15
CA TYR A 511 -20.01 -32.70 0.58
C TYR A 511 -19.05 -31.64 1.13
N VAL A 512 -19.48 -30.37 1.17
CA VAL A 512 -18.67 -29.25 1.70
C VAL A 512 -18.36 -29.45 3.18
N LEU A 513 -19.37 -29.79 3.99
CA LEU A 513 -19.20 -29.99 5.43
C LEU A 513 -18.27 -31.17 5.74
N GLN A 514 -18.34 -32.26 4.97
CA GLN A 514 -17.42 -33.38 5.10
C GLN A 514 -15.98 -33.00 4.75
N MET A 515 -15.79 -32.22 3.68
CA MET A 515 -14.45 -31.79 3.23
C MET A 515 -13.72 -30.89 4.21
N ILE A 516 -14.45 -30.04 4.95
CA ILE A 516 -13.87 -29.07 5.89
C ILE A 516 -13.94 -29.54 7.35
N SER A 517 -14.47 -30.74 7.59
CA SER A 517 -14.71 -31.30 8.93
C SER A 517 -13.45 -31.34 9.81
N ASP A 518 -12.29 -31.58 9.21
CA ASP A 518 -10.99 -31.68 9.88
C ASP A 518 -10.18 -30.37 9.86
N PHE A 519 -10.80 -29.25 9.49
CA PHE A 519 -10.14 -27.95 9.38
C PHE A 519 -10.98 -26.81 9.99
N PRO A 520 -10.85 -26.53 11.30
CA PRO A 520 -11.75 -25.65 12.06
C PRO A 520 -11.89 -24.23 11.51
N GLU A 521 -10.80 -23.66 11.01
CA GLU A 521 -10.77 -22.30 10.47
C GLU A 521 -11.62 -22.18 9.19
N ALA A 522 -11.60 -23.20 8.33
CA ALA A 522 -12.48 -23.25 7.17
C ALA A 522 -13.91 -23.57 7.53
N LEU A 523 -14.12 -24.49 8.48
CA LEU A 523 -15.45 -24.81 8.96
C LEU A 523 -16.15 -23.56 9.50
N ASN A 524 -15.49 -22.77 10.35
CA ASN A 524 -16.04 -21.52 10.87
C ASN A 524 -16.39 -20.52 9.75
N SER A 525 -15.46 -20.31 8.82
CA SER A 525 -15.64 -19.35 7.72
C SER A 525 -16.78 -19.76 6.77
N VAL A 526 -16.88 -21.05 6.47
CA VAL A 526 -17.94 -21.60 5.61
C VAL A 526 -19.30 -21.53 6.28
N LEU A 527 -19.39 -21.79 7.59
CA LEU A 527 -20.63 -21.62 8.35
C LEU A 527 -21.13 -20.16 8.31
N ASP A 528 -20.24 -19.18 8.43
CA ASP A 528 -20.60 -17.75 8.29
C ASP A 528 -21.11 -17.41 6.89
N ALA A 529 -20.54 -18.01 5.85
CA ALA A 529 -21.01 -17.81 4.47
C ALA A 529 -22.39 -18.43 4.24
N TYR A 530 -22.63 -19.64 4.78
CA TYR A 530 -23.93 -20.31 4.72
C TYR A 530 -25.02 -19.54 5.46
N GLN A 531 -24.68 -18.99 6.63
CA GLN A 531 -25.56 -18.16 7.42
C GLN A 531 -26.01 -16.91 6.65
N ARG A 532 -25.05 -16.11 6.16
CA ARG A 532 -25.34 -14.88 5.41
C ARG A 532 -26.18 -15.13 4.17
N VAL A 533 -25.87 -16.18 3.40
CA VAL A 533 -26.66 -16.55 2.21
C VAL A 533 -28.07 -17.00 2.62
N GLY A 534 -28.19 -17.81 3.66
CA GLY A 534 -29.47 -18.30 4.17
C GLY A 534 -30.41 -17.20 4.67
N GLU A 535 -29.87 -16.15 5.28
CA GLU A 535 -30.62 -15.01 5.82
C GLU A 535 -31.24 -14.11 4.74
N GLN A 536 -30.69 -14.11 3.52
CA GLN A 536 -31.25 -13.33 2.41
C GLN A 536 -32.44 -14.03 1.72
N ILE A 537 -32.65 -15.32 1.97
CA ILE A 537 -33.71 -16.11 1.32
C ILE A 537 -35.06 -15.74 1.98
N PRO A 538 -36.11 -15.44 1.19
CA PRO A 538 -37.37 -14.97 1.76
C PRO A 538 -38.11 -16.13 2.43
N ARG A 539 -38.85 -15.84 3.51
CA ARG A 539 -39.75 -16.82 4.13
C ARG A 539 -40.93 -17.08 3.20
N LEU A 540 -41.09 -18.32 2.75
CA LEU A 540 -42.11 -18.68 1.75
C LEU A 540 -43.47 -19.01 2.36
N GLN A 541 -43.53 -19.14 3.68
CA GLN A 541 -44.75 -19.46 4.43
C GLN A 541 -45.78 -18.33 4.31
N GLY A 542 -46.99 -18.65 3.84
CA GLY A 542 -48.09 -17.67 3.67
C GLY A 542 -48.16 -16.99 2.29
N LEU A 543 -47.16 -17.18 1.42
CA LEU A 543 -47.14 -16.60 0.06
C LEU A 543 -47.72 -17.55 -1.02
N GLU A 544 -48.28 -18.69 -0.61
CA GLU A 544 -48.65 -19.79 -1.50
C GLU A 544 -49.66 -19.39 -2.58
N ARG A 545 -50.63 -18.55 -2.23
CA ARG A 545 -51.64 -18.03 -3.16
C ARG A 545 -51.04 -17.10 -4.23
N LEU A 546 -50.04 -16.29 -3.87
CA LEU A 546 -49.39 -15.34 -4.79
C LEU A 546 -48.58 -16.07 -5.85
N PHE A 547 -47.78 -17.05 -5.43
CA PHE A 547 -46.98 -17.88 -6.33
C PHE A 547 -47.82 -18.86 -7.18
N ALA A 548 -48.96 -19.34 -6.68
CA ALA A 548 -49.91 -20.12 -7.48
C ALA A 548 -50.60 -19.27 -8.56
N SER A 549 -50.78 -17.97 -8.32
CA SER A 549 -51.52 -17.05 -9.19
C SER A 549 -50.70 -16.39 -10.31
N SER A 550 -49.36 -16.32 -10.19
CA SER A 550 -48.52 -15.59 -11.14
C SER A 550 -47.24 -16.34 -11.55
N PRO A 551 -46.98 -16.54 -12.86
CA PRO A 551 -45.78 -17.20 -13.37
C PRO A 551 -44.47 -16.44 -13.08
N LEU A 552 -44.56 -15.12 -12.82
CA LEU A 552 -43.39 -14.26 -12.62
C LEU A 552 -42.67 -14.60 -11.31
N TYR A 553 -43.44 -14.79 -10.23
CA TYR A 553 -42.86 -15.15 -8.94
C TYR A 553 -42.25 -16.55 -8.94
N GLN A 554 -42.78 -17.46 -9.75
CA GLN A 554 -42.20 -18.78 -9.98
C GLN A 554 -40.84 -18.68 -10.71
N GLU A 555 -40.69 -17.74 -11.65
CA GLU A 555 -39.41 -17.47 -12.31
C GLU A 555 -38.39 -16.82 -11.37
N ILE A 556 -38.81 -15.94 -10.45
CA ILE A 556 -37.93 -15.36 -9.42
C ILE A 556 -37.38 -16.44 -8.48
N LEU A 557 -38.23 -17.39 -8.06
CA LEU A 557 -37.80 -18.52 -7.23
C LEU A 557 -36.73 -19.38 -7.91
N ILE A 558 -36.83 -19.61 -9.23
CA ILE A 558 -35.80 -20.32 -10.00
C ILE A 558 -34.48 -19.54 -10.02
N LEU A 559 -34.53 -18.21 -10.12
CA LEU A 559 -33.33 -17.37 -10.10
C LEU A 559 -32.63 -17.38 -8.73
N ILE A 560 -33.38 -17.44 -7.62
CA ILE A 560 -32.82 -17.60 -6.27
C ILE A 560 -32.16 -18.98 -6.14
N TYR A 561 -32.83 -20.02 -6.64
CA TYR A 561 -32.27 -21.37 -6.65
C TYR A 561 -30.96 -21.47 -7.46
N LYS A 562 -30.89 -20.80 -8.61
CA LYS A 562 -29.66 -20.69 -9.42
C LYS A 562 -28.51 -20.04 -8.65
N ASP A 563 -28.78 -18.96 -7.93
CA ASP A 563 -27.76 -18.26 -7.14
C ASP A 563 -27.17 -19.18 -6.05
N ILE A 564 -28.01 -20.02 -5.43
CA ILE A 564 -27.60 -21.00 -4.41
C ILE A 564 -26.73 -22.10 -5.03
N LEU A 565 -27.07 -22.59 -6.22
CA LEU A 565 -26.21 -23.52 -6.96
C LEU A 565 -24.87 -22.88 -7.31
N MET A 566 -24.85 -21.62 -7.75
CA MET A 566 -23.60 -20.90 -8.03
C MET A 566 -22.71 -20.75 -6.79
N PHE A 567 -23.31 -20.47 -5.63
CA PHE A 567 -22.62 -20.43 -4.35
C PHE A 567 -21.96 -21.78 -4.04
N HIS A 568 -22.74 -22.87 -4.07
CA HIS A 568 -22.23 -24.23 -3.84
C HIS A 568 -21.16 -24.64 -4.85
N GLY A 569 -21.36 -24.37 -6.14
CA GLY A 569 -20.42 -24.75 -7.19
C GLY A 569 -19.09 -24.02 -7.05
N THR A 570 -19.13 -22.75 -6.66
CA THR A 570 -17.91 -21.96 -6.41
C THR A 570 -17.18 -22.45 -5.16
N LEU A 571 -17.91 -22.81 -4.11
CA LEU A 571 -17.36 -23.31 -2.86
C LEU A 571 -16.70 -24.70 -3.04
N ILE A 572 -17.37 -25.61 -3.74
CA ILE A 572 -16.82 -26.93 -4.08
C ILE A 572 -15.54 -26.77 -4.92
N ARG A 573 -15.55 -25.89 -5.93
CA ARG A 573 -14.36 -25.61 -6.75
C ARG A 573 -13.17 -25.13 -5.92
N LEU A 574 -13.41 -24.28 -4.92
CA LEU A 574 -12.37 -23.81 -4.00
C LEU A 574 -11.78 -24.96 -3.18
N LEU A 575 -12.62 -25.82 -2.63
CA LEU A 575 -12.22 -26.93 -1.77
C LEU A 575 -11.61 -28.11 -2.54
N LYS A 576 -11.78 -28.18 -3.88
CA LYS A 576 -11.14 -29.17 -4.75
C LYS A 576 -9.76 -28.74 -5.27
N GLN A 577 -9.28 -27.53 -4.96
CA GLN A 577 -7.95 -27.09 -5.36
C GLN A 577 -6.84 -27.91 -4.67
N ARG A 578 -5.76 -28.20 -5.39
CA ARG A 578 -4.58 -28.88 -4.81
C ARG A 578 -3.99 -28.02 -3.70
N GLN A 579 -3.79 -28.60 -2.51
CA GLN A 579 -3.36 -27.89 -1.29
C GLN A 579 -4.33 -26.79 -0.77
N TRP A 580 -5.64 -26.90 -1.03
CA TRP A 580 -6.63 -25.91 -0.57
C TRP A 580 -6.52 -25.57 0.92
N LYS A 581 -6.20 -26.53 1.79
CA LYS A 581 -6.00 -26.31 3.24
C LYS A 581 -4.92 -25.27 3.54
N ARG A 582 -3.80 -25.30 2.80
CA ARG A 582 -2.68 -24.35 2.97
C ARG A 582 -3.00 -22.97 2.39
N LEU A 583 -3.82 -22.92 1.34
CA LEU A 583 -4.15 -21.70 0.62
C LEU A 583 -5.48 -21.08 1.07
N PHE A 584 -6.19 -21.72 1.99
CA PHE A 584 -7.57 -21.37 2.36
C PHE A 584 -7.70 -19.89 2.72
N LYS A 585 -6.88 -19.37 3.64
CA LYS A 585 -6.94 -17.95 4.06
C LYS A 585 -6.75 -16.96 2.90
N ALA A 586 -5.88 -17.28 1.94
CA ALA A 586 -5.61 -16.42 0.79
C ALA A 586 -6.72 -16.49 -0.27
N SER A 587 -7.22 -17.70 -0.55
CA SER A 587 -8.28 -17.93 -1.53
C SER A 587 -9.68 -17.57 -1.01
N TRP A 588 -9.89 -17.61 0.32
CA TRP A 588 -11.15 -17.26 0.97
C TRP A 588 -11.48 -15.78 0.78
N ARG A 589 -10.48 -14.88 0.80
CA ARG A 589 -10.67 -13.44 0.56
C ARG A 589 -11.34 -13.16 -0.80
N ASP A 590 -11.02 -13.94 -1.81
CA ASP A 590 -11.61 -13.82 -3.16
C ASP A 590 -12.97 -14.47 -3.27
N PHE A 591 -13.16 -15.54 -2.51
CA PHE A 591 -14.43 -16.20 -2.38
C PHE A 591 -15.44 -15.27 -1.69
N THR A 592 -15.05 -14.54 -0.64
CA THR A 592 -15.91 -13.60 0.08
C THR A 592 -16.56 -12.57 -0.85
N ALA A 593 -15.80 -11.97 -1.78
CA ALA A 593 -16.34 -11.02 -2.75
C ALA A 593 -17.40 -11.64 -3.68
N LYS A 594 -17.27 -12.93 -4.02
CA LYS A 594 -18.29 -13.66 -4.78
C LYS A 594 -19.52 -13.98 -3.93
N VAL A 595 -19.33 -14.30 -2.65
CA VAL A 595 -20.43 -14.51 -1.71
C VAL A 595 -21.23 -13.22 -1.52
N GLU A 596 -20.57 -12.07 -1.38
CA GLU A 596 -21.23 -10.75 -1.27
C GLU A 596 -22.05 -10.39 -2.53
N HIS A 597 -21.55 -10.73 -3.73
CA HIS A 597 -22.30 -10.56 -4.98
C HIS A 597 -23.57 -11.43 -5.01
N ILE A 598 -23.44 -12.70 -4.62
CA ILE A 598 -24.55 -13.66 -4.56
C ILE A 598 -25.58 -13.24 -3.50
N GLU A 599 -25.12 -12.83 -2.32
CA GLU A 599 -25.93 -12.30 -1.23
C GLU A 599 -26.77 -11.10 -1.71
N GLY A 600 -26.14 -10.13 -2.36
CA GLY A 600 -26.84 -8.98 -2.92
C GLY A 600 -27.87 -9.35 -3.98
N SER A 601 -27.58 -10.34 -4.82
CA SER A 601 -28.49 -10.84 -5.86
C SER A 601 -29.74 -11.49 -5.27
N ILE A 602 -29.57 -12.37 -4.28
CA ILE A 602 -30.67 -13.01 -3.56
C ILE A 602 -31.51 -11.95 -2.83
N ALA A 603 -30.88 -11.02 -2.10
CA ALA A 603 -31.57 -9.97 -1.35
C ALA A 603 -32.42 -9.03 -2.23
N ARG A 604 -32.01 -8.78 -3.48
CA ARG A 604 -32.83 -8.01 -4.45
C ARG A 604 -34.06 -8.80 -4.87
N LYS A 605 -33.88 -10.08 -5.23
CA LYS A 605 -34.98 -10.98 -5.64
C LYS A 605 -36.00 -11.22 -4.53
N SER A 606 -35.53 -11.36 -3.29
CA SER A 606 -36.37 -11.47 -2.09
C SER A 606 -37.23 -10.23 -1.88
N ARG A 607 -36.64 -9.02 -1.97
CA ARG A 607 -37.39 -7.76 -1.89
C ARG A 607 -38.43 -7.62 -3.00
N SER A 608 -38.17 -8.15 -4.19
CA SER A 608 -39.14 -8.13 -5.29
C SER A 608 -40.36 -9.03 -5.03
N ILE A 609 -40.17 -10.13 -4.29
CA ILE A 609 -41.29 -10.97 -3.84
C ILE A 609 -42.10 -10.24 -2.76
N GLU A 610 -41.42 -9.57 -1.82
CA GLU A 610 -42.06 -8.84 -0.72
C GLU A 610 -42.85 -7.60 -1.18
N ASN A 611 -42.34 -6.89 -2.20
CA ASN A 611 -42.93 -5.62 -2.69
C ASN A 611 -43.96 -5.77 -3.83
N GLN A 612 -44.33 -7.00 -4.21
CA GLN A 612 -45.32 -7.29 -5.26
C GLN A 612 -45.07 -6.57 -6.61
N VAL A 613 -43.90 -6.80 -7.18
CA VAL A 613 -43.33 -6.05 -8.32
C VAL A 613 -44.08 -6.26 -9.66
N SER A 614 -44.17 -5.20 -10.48
CA SER A 614 -44.81 -5.21 -11.81
C SER A 614 -43.96 -5.91 -12.90
N ILE A 615 -44.59 -6.27 -14.03
CA ILE A 615 -43.91 -6.94 -15.17
C ILE A 615 -42.75 -6.08 -15.73
N THR A 616 -42.93 -4.77 -15.79
CA THR A 616 -41.93 -3.82 -16.31
C THR A 616 -40.72 -3.70 -15.40
N GLU A 617 -40.93 -3.64 -14.09
CA GLU A 617 -39.85 -3.62 -13.09
C GLU A 617 -39.09 -4.96 -13.04
N PHE A 618 -39.77 -6.08 -13.31
CA PHE A 618 -39.13 -7.40 -13.42
C PHE A 618 -38.19 -7.51 -14.64
N GLU A 619 -38.56 -6.95 -15.79
CA GLU A 619 -37.68 -6.90 -16.96
C GLU A 619 -36.45 -6.01 -16.75
N GLU A 620 -36.59 -4.92 -16.00
CA GLU A 620 -35.48 -4.05 -15.60
C GLU A 620 -34.50 -4.75 -14.66
N ILE A 621 -34.99 -5.51 -13.67
CA ILE A 621 -34.15 -6.33 -12.79
C ILE A 621 -33.36 -7.36 -13.60
N ARG A 622 -33.98 -8.00 -14.59
CA ARG A 622 -33.33 -8.98 -15.46
C ARG A 622 -32.24 -8.35 -16.35
N LYS A 623 -32.47 -7.14 -16.86
CA LYS A 623 -31.46 -6.39 -17.62
C LYS A 623 -30.33 -5.90 -16.73
N SER A 624 -30.63 -5.38 -15.53
CA SER A 624 -29.63 -4.95 -14.54
C SER A 624 -28.72 -6.10 -14.13
N GLN A 625 -29.26 -7.31 -13.93
CA GLN A 625 -28.48 -8.49 -13.57
C GLN A 625 -27.45 -8.87 -14.65
N SER A 626 -27.83 -8.85 -15.93
CA SER A 626 -26.89 -9.15 -17.02
C SER A 626 -25.76 -8.11 -17.13
N ILE A 627 -26.03 -6.86 -16.76
CA ILE A 627 -25.03 -5.78 -16.78
C ILE A 627 -24.12 -5.90 -15.57
N GLU A 628 -24.66 -6.13 -14.38
CA GLU A 628 -23.90 -6.33 -13.14
C GLU A 628 -23.02 -7.59 -13.19
N ASP A 629 -23.49 -8.70 -13.76
CA ASP A 629 -22.69 -9.91 -13.92
C ASP A 629 -21.53 -9.68 -14.92
N LEU A 630 -21.76 -8.86 -15.96
CA LEU A 630 -20.73 -8.45 -16.90
C LEU A 630 -19.72 -7.49 -16.25
N GLU A 631 -20.18 -6.58 -15.41
CA GLU A 631 -19.33 -5.65 -14.65
C GLU A 631 -18.52 -6.37 -13.57
N PHE A 632 -19.12 -7.31 -12.84
CA PHE A 632 -18.44 -8.16 -11.88
C PHE A 632 -17.40 -9.04 -12.57
N SER A 633 -17.72 -9.61 -13.75
CA SER A 633 -16.73 -10.34 -14.56
C SER A 633 -15.55 -9.43 -14.96
N LYS A 634 -15.82 -8.20 -15.41
CA LYS A 634 -14.77 -7.23 -15.75
C LYS A 634 -13.94 -6.80 -14.53
N LEU A 635 -14.56 -6.63 -13.37
CA LEU A 635 -13.90 -6.30 -12.10
C LEU A 635 -13.03 -7.46 -11.61
N LYS A 636 -13.52 -8.69 -11.71
CA LYS A 636 -12.79 -9.91 -11.42
C LYS A 636 -11.60 -10.08 -12.37
N ASP A 637 -11.78 -9.89 -13.67
CA ASP A 637 -10.67 -9.94 -14.64
C ASP A 637 -9.62 -8.87 -14.34
N LYS A 638 -10.04 -7.67 -13.91
CA LYS A 638 -9.14 -6.58 -13.51
C LYS A 638 -8.41 -6.88 -12.20
N GLN A 639 -9.07 -7.52 -11.24
CA GLN A 639 -8.49 -7.94 -9.96
C GLN A 639 -7.55 -9.13 -10.15
N ASP A 640 -7.89 -10.11 -10.97
CA ASP A 640 -7.05 -11.23 -11.38
C ASP A 640 -5.84 -10.72 -12.17
N THR A 641 -6.01 -9.71 -13.02
CA THR A 641 -4.90 -9.03 -13.72
C THR A 641 -3.97 -8.30 -12.75
N LYS A 642 -4.50 -7.61 -11.75
CA LYS A 642 -3.71 -6.97 -10.68
C LYS A 642 -3.00 -8.00 -9.79
N ARG A 643 -3.66 -9.10 -9.45
CA ARG A 643 -3.06 -10.21 -8.71
C ARG A 643 -1.95 -10.87 -9.50
N ARG A 644 -2.17 -11.13 -10.79
CA ARG A 644 -1.14 -11.61 -11.71
C ARG A 644 0.02 -10.62 -11.81
N ALA A 645 -0.25 -9.32 -11.76
CA ALA A 645 0.80 -8.29 -11.74
C ALA A 645 1.57 -8.26 -10.41
N MET A 646 0.89 -8.36 -9.26
CA MET A 646 1.52 -8.45 -7.93
C MET A 646 2.29 -9.76 -7.74
N ILE A 647 1.74 -10.89 -8.18
CA ILE A 647 2.43 -12.18 -8.19
C ILE A 647 3.61 -12.11 -9.17
N ARG A 648 3.48 -11.48 -10.34
CA ARG A 648 4.62 -11.22 -11.24
C ARG A 648 5.66 -10.29 -10.64
N GLN A 649 5.31 -9.40 -9.72
CA GLN A 649 6.22 -8.49 -9.03
C GLN A 649 6.88 -9.17 -7.82
N TRP A 650 6.14 -10.02 -7.10
CA TRP A 650 6.63 -10.86 -6.02
C TRP A 650 7.51 -12.03 -6.52
N LEU A 651 7.18 -12.56 -7.71
CA LEU A 651 8.00 -13.49 -8.48
C LEU A 651 9.01 -12.78 -9.40
N SER A 652 8.97 -11.44 -9.52
CA SER A 652 10.03 -10.72 -10.21
C SER A 652 11.26 -10.76 -9.32
N PRO A 653 12.45 -11.04 -9.87
CA PRO A 653 13.59 -11.38 -9.06
C PRO A 653 14.08 -10.17 -8.25
N PHE A 654 14.70 -10.47 -7.10
CA PHE A 654 15.74 -9.65 -6.51
C PHE A 654 16.82 -9.35 -7.57
N ASP A 655 17.66 -8.33 -7.42
CA ASP A 655 18.69 -7.98 -8.42
C ASP A 655 19.73 -9.10 -8.62
N CYS A 656 19.37 -10.10 -9.43
CA CYS A 656 20.15 -11.28 -9.75
C CYS A 656 21.39 -10.92 -10.57
N GLU A 657 21.40 -9.79 -11.27
CA GLU A 657 22.52 -9.35 -12.10
C GLU A 657 23.71 -9.00 -11.19
N SER A 658 23.46 -8.30 -10.08
CA SER A 658 24.46 -7.97 -9.07
C SER A 658 25.06 -9.19 -8.34
N GLU A 659 24.23 -10.16 -7.93
CA GLU A 659 24.71 -11.39 -7.29
C GLU A 659 25.36 -12.36 -8.28
N GLN A 660 24.91 -12.43 -9.53
CA GLN A 660 25.51 -13.30 -10.55
C GLN A 660 26.89 -12.77 -11.00
N VAL A 661 27.07 -11.44 -11.05
CA VAL A 661 28.40 -10.83 -11.19
C VAL A 661 29.29 -11.15 -9.99
N ARG A 662 28.75 -11.07 -8.76
CA ARG A 662 29.48 -11.43 -7.53
C ARG A 662 29.90 -12.90 -7.49
N PHE A 663 29.03 -13.83 -7.86
CA PHE A 663 29.33 -15.27 -7.89
C PHE A 663 30.20 -15.67 -9.08
N ARG A 664 30.09 -15.01 -10.24
CA ARG A 664 31.02 -15.18 -11.36
C ARG A 664 32.44 -14.77 -10.97
N ASN A 665 32.58 -13.67 -10.22
CA ASN A 665 33.87 -13.23 -9.69
C ASN A 665 34.42 -14.14 -8.57
N ALA A 666 33.55 -14.80 -7.80
CA ALA A 666 33.97 -15.80 -6.82
C ALA A 666 34.35 -17.16 -7.45
N ARG A 667 33.78 -17.51 -8.60
CA ARG A 667 34.03 -18.78 -9.33
C ARG A 667 35.30 -18.75 -10.19
N SER A 668 35.90 -17.58 -10.45
CA SER A 668 37.15 -17.47 -11.23
C SER A 668 38.38 -18.07 -10.53
N ILE A 669 38.25 -18.47 -9.27
CA ILE A 669 39.33 -19.01 -8.42
C ILE A 669 39.38 -20.56 -8.49
N CYS A 670 38.35 -21.23 -8.99
CA CYS A 670 38.29 -22.70 -9.04
C CYS A 670 37.72 -23.17 -10.38
N GLU A 671 38.58 -23.77 -11.21
CA GLU A 671 38.25 -24.14 -12.60
C GLU A 671 37.20 -25.26 -12.73
N ASP A 672 36.95 -26.06 -11.69
CA ASP A 672 36.09 -27.25 -11.82
C ASP A 672 35.38 -27.65 -10.49
N PRO A 673 34.39 -26.88 -10.01
CA PRO A 673 33.72 -27.13 -8.73
C PRO A 673 32.85 -28.40 -8.76
N GLY A 674 33.02 -29.26 -7.75
CA GLY A 674 32.17 -30.43 -7.51
C GLY A 674 32.76 -31.78 -7.90
N ARG A 675 33.92 -31.82 -8.56
CA ARG A 675 34.58 -33.08 -8.98
C ARG A 675 35.01 -33.97 -7.80
N TRP A 676 35.20 -33.38 -6.61
CA TRP A 676 35.48 -34.12 -5.38
C TRP A 676 34.34 -35.07 -4.97
N LEU A 677 33.08 -34.79 -5.34
CA LEU A 677 31.95 -35.68 -5.07
C LEU A 677 32.07 -37.00 -5.83
N LEU A 678 32.66 -36.99 -7.03
CA LEU A 678 32.91 -38.20 -7.82
C LEU A 678 33.98 -39.11 -7.20
N ASN A 679 34.72 -38.61 -6.21
CA ASN A 679 35.69 -39.39 -5.43
C ASN A 679 35.14 -39.76 -4.03
N ASP A 680 33.95 -39.29 -3.64
CA ASP A 680 33.34 -39.63 -2.34
C ASP A 680 32.61 -40.97 -2.44
N SER A 681 33.12 -41.97 -1.71
CA SER A 681 32.59 -43.34 -1.72
C SER A 681 31.12 -43.46 -1.29
N ARG A 682 30.57 -42.50 -0.52
CA ARG A 682 29.16 -42.48 -0.13
C ARG A 682 28.29 -41.97 -1.27
N TYR A 683 28.78 -40.96 -1.99
CA TYR A 683 28.10 -40.42 -3.18
C TYR A 683 28.06 -41.47 -4.29
N LEU A 684 29.17 -42.18 -4.55
CA LEU A 684 29.20 -43.26 -5.54
C LEU A 684 28.29 -44.44 -5.16
N LYS A 685 28.16 -44.77 -3.87
CA LYS A 685 27.21 -45.78 -3.38
C LYS A 685 25.74 -45.34 -3.52
N TRP A 686 25.45 -44.07 -3.29
CA TRP A 686 24.13 -43.47 -3.49
C TRP A 686 23.76 -43.36 -4.98
N LEU A 687 24.72 -43.05 -5.84
CA LEU A 687 24.55 -42.93 -7.30
C LEU A 687 24.33 -44.31 -7.97
N ASN A 688 24.73 -45.41 -7.32
CA ASN A 688 24.58 -46.75 -7.85
C ASN A 688 23.14 -47.27 -7.64
N PRO A 689 22.35 -47.49 -8.72
CA PRO A 689 20.93 -47.84 -8.62
C PRO A 689 20.65 -49.19 -7.93
N GLU A 690 21.63 -50.10 -7.89
CA GLU A 690 21.46 -51.41 -7.26
C GLU A 690 21.54 -51.36 -5.72
N HIS A 691 22.06 -50.27 -5.15
CA HIS A 691 22.35 -50.16 -3.72
C HIS A 691 21.55 -49.07 -3.00
N CYS A 692 20.68 -48.33 -3.72
CA CYS A 692 19.84 -47.29 -3.16
C CYS A 692 18.44 -47.32 -3.80
N GLU A 693 17.46 -47.91 -3.10
CA GLU A 693 16.07 -48.02 -3.58
C GLU A 693 15.38 -46.66 -3.76
N THR A 694 15.91 -45.59 -3.14
CA THR A 694 15.41 -44.21 -3.30
C THR A 694 16.58 -43.22 -3.36
N PRO A 695 17.13 -42.91 -4.55
CA PRO A 695 18.26 -42.01 -4.71
C PRO A 695 17.78 -40.56 -4.61
N ALA A 696 17.45 -40.10 -3.41
CA ALA A 696 17.09 -38.72 -3.13
C ALA A 696 18.27 -37.98 -2.49
N ILE A 697 18.68 -36.87 -3.10
CA ILE A 697 19.62 -35.90 -2.51
C ILE A 697 18.86 -34.62 -2.20
N TRP A 698 18.99 -34.11 -0.98
CA TRP A 698 18.45 -32.82 -0.57
C TRP A 698 19.55 -31.76 -0.70
N LEU A 699 19.40 -30.87 -1.69
CA LEU A 699 20.29 -29.73 -1.87
C LEU A 699 19.63 -28.49 -1.28
N SER A 700 20.23 -27.91 -0.24
CA SER A 700 19.83 -26.61 0.28
C SER A 700 20.61 -25.50 -0.44
N GLY A 701 19.90 -24.71 -1.25
CA GLY A 701 20.42 -23.50 -1.88
C GLY A 701 19.42 -22.36 -1.74
N ILE A 702 19.87 -21.13 -1.99
CA ILE A 702 19.02 -19.93 -1.94
C ILE A 702 17.84 -20.12 -2.92
N PRO A 703 16.58 -19.83 -2.52
CA PRO A 703 15.44 -19.94 -3.41
C PRO A 703 15.63 -19.09 -4.68
N GLY A 704 15.51 -19.70 -5.87
CA GLY A 704 15.51 -18.96 -7.15
C GLY A 704 16.65 -19.24 -8.13
N ALA A 705 17.56 -20.18 -7.86
CA ALA A 705 18.58 -20.55 -8.83
C ALA A 705 18.00 -21.32 -10.04
N GLY A 706 17.64 -20.59 -11.11
CA GLY A 706 17.45 -21.09 -12.49
C GLY A 706 16.20 -21.93 -12.81
N MET A 707 15.72 -22.79 -11.89
CA MET A 707 14.66 -23.77 -12.20
C MET A 707 13.24 -23.18 -12.34
N PHE A 708 12.97 -22.00 -11.78
CA PHE A 708 11.63 -21.39 -11.85
C PHE A 708 11.32 -20.78 -13.23
N ILE A 709 12.33 -20.26 -13.96
CA ILE A 709 12.15 -19.67 -15.29
C ILE A 709 11.83 -20.77 -16.32
N PHE A 710 12.48 -21.92 -16.20
CA PHE A 710 12.24 -23.09 -17.03
C PHE A 710 10.78 -23.56 -16.89
N ALA A 711 10.32 -23.74 -15.65
CA ALA A 711 8.94 -24.14 -15.37
C ALA A 711 7.92 -23.09 -15.83
N GLU A 712 8.19 -21.79 -15.62
CA GLU A 712 7.28 -20.71 -16.03
C GLU A 712 7.14 -20.59 -17.56
N LEU A 713 8.26 -20.63 -18.29
CA LEU A 713 8.26 -20.55 -19.76
C LEU A 713 7.59 -21.77 -20.38
N PHE A 714 7.90 -22.96 -19.85
CA PHE A 714 7.28 -24.19 -20.37
C PHE A 714 5.78 -24.23 -20.05
N ALA A 715 5.35 -23.79 -18.86
CA ALA A 715 3.93 -23.67 -18.54
C ALA A 715 3.20 -22.73 -19.51
N LYS A 716 3.78 -21.56 -19.85
CA LYS A 716 3.20 -20.65 -20.85
C LYS A 716 3.17 -21.26 -22.25
N TYR A 717 4.23 -21.98 -22.64
CA TYR A 717 4.25 -22.71 -23.90
C TYR A 717 3.12 -23.75 -23.99
N LEU A 718 2.81 -24.43 -22.88
CA LEU A 718 1.71 -25.39 -22.77
C LEU A 718 0.32 -24.69 -22.75
N GLU A 719 0.20 -23.52 -22.13
CA GLU A 719 -1.02 -22.70 -22.15
C GLU A 719 -1.38 -22.23 -23.57
N ASP A 720 -0.36 -21.94 -24.38
CA ASP A 720 -0.51 -21.46 -25.77
C ASP A 720 -0.88 -22.59 -26.76
N GLN A 721 -1.13 -23.83 -26.31
CA GLN A 721 -1.49 -24.95 -27.19
C GLN A 721 -2.94 -24.81 -27.72
N ILE A 722 -3.09 -24.95 -29.03
CA ILE A 722 -4.36 -24.69 -29.73
C ILE A 722 -5.45 -25.76 -29.51
N SER A 723 -5.09 -26.95 -29.00
CA SER A 723 -6.04 -28.03 -28.74
C SER A 723 -5.62 -28.91 -27.57
N GLN A 724 -6.58 -29.59 -26.94
CA GLN A 724 -6.31 -30.56 -25.88
C GLN A 724 -5.45 -31.74 -26.38
N ALA A 725 -5.62 -32.15 -27.65
CA ALA A 725 -4.80 -33.19 -28.26
C ALA A 725 -3.33 -32.75 -28.39
N ALA A 726 -3.08 -31.51 -28.84
CA ALA A 726 -1.74 -30.94 -28.92
C ALA A 726 -1.09 -30.81 -27.53
N LEU A 727 -1.87 -30.41 -26.52
CA LEU A 727 -1.40 -30.35 -25.13
C LEU A 727 -1.00 -31.72 -24.58
N ILE A 728 -1.83 -32.75 -24.78
CA ILE A 728 -1.54 -34.12 -24.33
C ILE A 728 -0.29 -34.68 -25.02
N GLU A 729 -0.11 -34.34 -26.30
CA GLU A 729 1.05 -34.75 -27.08
C GLU A 729 2.34 -34.12 -26.55
N GLU A 730 2.35 -32.83 -26.22
CA GLU A 730 3.49 -32.11 -25.62
C GLU A 730 3.81 -32.56 -24.18
N LEU A 731 2.86 -33.17 -23.47
CA LEU A 731 3.04 -33.70 -22.10
C LEU A 731 3.62 -35.13 -22.07
N LYS A 732 3.86 -35.76 -23.22
CA LYS A 732 4.51 -37.08 -23.28
C LYS A 732 5.94 -37.00 -22.73
N PRO A 733 6.41 -37.97 -21.91
CA PRO A 733 7.74 -37.94 -21.29
C PRO A 733 8.89 -37.72 -22.28
N GLU A 734 8.80 -38.33 -23.46
CA GLU A 734 9.78 -38.22 -24.55
C GLU A 734 9.85 -36.81 -25.17
N LYS A 735 8.77 -36.03 -25.04
CA LYS A 735 8.66 -34.66 -25.54
C LYS A 735 8.85 -33.61 -24.46
N LEU A 736 9.21 -33.94 -23.22
CA LEU A 736 9.47 -32.88 -22.23
C LEU A 736 10.82 -32.20 -22.53
N PRO A 737 10.91 -30.86 -22.48
CA PRO A 737 12.18 -30.16 -22.67
C PRO A 737 13.14 -30.48 -21.51
N VAL A 738 14.43 -30.46 -21.78
CA VAL A 738 15.47 -30.85 -20.81
C VAL A 738 16.19 -29.61 -20.24
N ASN A 739 16.19 -28.51 -21.00
CA ASN A 739 16.83 -27.24 -20.64
C ASN A 739 16.07 -26.04 -21.24
N LEU A 740 16.46 -24.83 -20.83
CA LEU A 740 15.83 -23.58 -21.29
C LEU A 740 15.92 -23.37 -22.80
N ASP A 741 17.03 -23.78 -23.42
CA ASP A 741 17.26 -23.63 -24.85
C ASP A 741 16.25 -24.45 -25.65
N HIS A 742 15.92 -25.67 -25.22
CA HIS A 742 14.86 -26.47 -25.82
C HIS A 742 13.48 -25.80 -25.72
N VAL A 743 13.19 -25.07 -24.62
CA VAL A 743 11.93 -24.34 -24.46
C VAL A 743 11.89 -23.13 -25.39
N TYR A 744 12.98 -22.34 -25.47
CA TYR A 744 13.05 -21.19 -26.37
C TYR A 744 13.00 -21.61 -27.84
N GLY A 745 13.69 -22.71 -28.20
CA GLY A 745 13.65 -23.31 -29.53
C GLY A 745 12.23 -23.64 -29.96
N ARG A 746 11.48 -24.38 -29.13
CA ARG A 746 10.08 -24.71 -29.45
C ARG A 746 9.16 -23.50 -29.59
N ILE A 747 9.35 -22.47 -28.76
CA ILE A 747 8.56 -21.25 -28.86
C ILE A 747 8.88 -20.55 -30.19
N LEU A 748 10.16 -20.46 -30.58
CA LEU A 748 10.57 -19.91 -31.87
C LEU A 748 10.06 -20.77 -33.03
N ASP A 749 10.30 -22.08 -33.03
CA ASP A 749 9.87 -22.97 -34.11
C ASP A 749 8.37 -22.84 -34.36
N ARG A 750 7.54 -22.79 -33.31
CA ARG A 750 6.10 -22.53 -33.45
C ARG A 750 5.78 -21.17 -34.09
N ILE A 751 6.49 -20.11 -33.70
CA ILE A 751 6.32 -18.77 -34.30
C ILE A 751 6.71 -18.81 -35.79
N LEU A 752 7.74 -19.57 -36.14
CA LEU A 752 8.32 -19.60 -37.47
C LEU A 752 7.56 -20.54 -38.41
N GLU A 753 7.12 -21.71 -37.95
CA GLU A 753 6.36 -22.72 -38.71
C GLU A 753 5.03 -22.16 -39.24
N SER A 754 4.43 -21.23 -38.50
CA SER A 754 3.18 -20.58 -38.89
C SER A 754 3.36 -19.45 -39.92
N ARG A 755 4.60 -19.13 -40.35
CA ARG A 755 4.92 -17.90 -41.10
C ARG A 755 5.82 -18.16 -42.31
N GLY A 756 5.56 -17.45 -43.40
CA GLY A 756 6.38 -17.53 -44.62
C GLY A 756 7.80 -16.96 -44.45
N PRO A 757 8.76 -17.32 -45.33
CA PRO A 757 10.18 -16.98 -45.19
C PRO A 757 10.46 -15.47 -45.15
N HIS A 758 9.65 -14.66 -45.85
CA HIS A 758 9.75 -13.20 -45.82
C HIS A 758 9.42 -12.62 -44.43
N MET A 759 8.34 -13.11 -43.80
CA MET A 759 7.93 -12.67 -42.46
C MET A 759 8.95 -13.10 -41.40
N VAL A 760 9.51 -14.31 -41.53
CA VAL A 760 10.57 -14.82 -40.64
C VAL A 760 11.81 -13.92 -40.70
N LYS A 761 12.23 -13.48 -41.89
CA LYS A 761 13.35 -12.53 -42.03
C LYS A 761 13.04 -11.22 -41.30
N HIS A 762 11.82 -10.69 -41.44
CA HIS A 762 11.40 -9.46 -40.77
C HIS A 762 11.38 -9.60 -39.24
N LEU A 763 10.85 -10.70 -38.71
CA LEU A 763 10.87 -11.01 -37.28
C LEU A 763 12.28 -11.14 -36.72
N ARG A 764 13.20 -11.74 -37.48
CA ARG A 764 14.62 -11.84 -37.12
C ARG A 764 15.25 -10.46 -36.98
N HIS A 765 14.97 -9.54 -37.91
CA HIS A 765 15.47 -8.17 -37.81
C HIS A 765 14.93 -7.45 -36.58
N ILE A 766 13.62 -7.54 -36.30
CA ILE A 766 13.01 -6.88 -35.14
C ILE A 766 13.52 -7.47 -33.82
N LEU A 767 13.63 -8.81 -33.71
CA LEU A 767 14.25 -9.44 -32.55
C LEU A 767 15.71 -9.05 -32.42
N GLY A 768 16.41 -8.91 -33.54
CA GLY A 768 17.77 -8.39 -33.56
C GLY A 768 17.88 -7.01 -32.94
N TRP A 769 16.99 -6.10 -33.33
CA TRP A 769 16.89 -4.77 -32.75
C TRP A 769 16.61 -4.80 -31.25
N ILE A 770 15.66 -5.63 -30.80
CA ILE A 770 15.33 -5.80 -29.37
C ILE A 770 16.54 -6.32 -28.58
N VAL A 771 17.26 -7.30 -29.12
CA VAL A 771 18.42 -7.94 -28.48
C VAL A 771 19.63 -7.00 -28.44
N CYS A 772 19.90 -6.25 -29.52
CA CYS A 772 21.05 -5.36 -29.58
C CYS A 772 20.79 -4.00 -28.92
N ALA A 773 19.53 -3.67 -28.60
CA ALA A 773 19.17 -2.36 -28.09
C ALA A 773 19.95 -1.99 -26.82
N ARG A 774 20.34 -0.72 -26.70
CA ARG A 774 21.11 -0.18 -25.56
C ARG A 774 20.22 0.16 -24.37
N ARG A 775 18.91 0.21 -24.60
CA ARG A 775 17.83 0.23 -23.61
C ARG A 775 16.62 -0.50 -24.19
N PRO A 776 15.68 -0.99 -23.37
CA PRO A 776 14.42 -1.51 -23.87
C PRO A 776 13.74 -0.52 -24.83
N LEU A 777 13.33 -1.02 -25.99
CA LEU A 777 12.62 -0.27 -27.02
C LEU A 777 11.14 -0.26 -26.70
N ARG A 778 10.45 0.84 -27.02
CA ARG A 778 9.00 0.90 -26.97
C ARG A 778 8.40 0.41 -28.28
N TRP A 779 7.21 -0.18 -28.23
CA TRP A 779 6.57 -0.70 -29.44
C TRP A 779 6.38 0.39 -30.50
N ARG A 780 5.98 1.59 -30.11
CA ARG A 780 5.88 2.75 -31.00
C ARG A 780 7.23 3.21 -31.60
N GLU A 781 8.34 3.00 -30.90
CA GLU A 781 9.68 3.28 -31.45
C GLU A 781 10.05 2.23 -32.52
N ILE A 782 9.70 0.96 -32.27
CA ILE A 782 9.88 -0.13 -33.24
C ILE A 782 9.01 0.12 -34.47
N GLN A 783 7.73 0.48 -34.30
CA GLN A 783 6.84 0.82 -35.41
C GLN A 783 7.36 2.01 -36.22
N GLY A 784 7.88 3.05 -35.55
CA GLY A 784 8.53 4.18 -36.23
C GLY A 784 9.76 3.77 -37.04
N ALA A 785 10.58 2.86 -36.51
CA ALA A 785 11.75 2.34 -37.22
C ALA A 785 11.38 1.44 -38.43
N ILE A 786 10.31 0.63 -38.32
CA ILE A 786 9.81 -0.22 -39.41
C ILE A 786 9.19 0.63 -40.52
N SER A 787 8.46 1.68 -40.13
CA SER A 787 7.78 2.60 -41.04
C SER A 787 8.75 3.56 -41.73
N LEU A 788 10.04 3.53 -41.39
CA LEU A 788 11.05 4.41 -41.97
C LEU A 788 11.41 3.95 -43.39
N ASP A 789 11.24 4.85 -44.35
CA ASP A 789 11.70 4.68 -45.71
C ASP A 789 12.83 5.67 -46.01
N LEU A 790 14.06 5.13 -46.06
CA LEU A 790 15.28 5.91 -46.30
C LEU A 790 15.39 6.41 -47.75
N GLU A 791 14.72 5.75 -48.71
CA GLU A 791 14.75 6.17 -50.12
C GLU A 791 13.83 7.38 -50.33
N SER A 792 12.62 7.32 -49.76
CA SER A 792 11.65 8.42 -49.86
C SER A 792 11.85 9.51 -48.80
N GLN A 793 12.77 9.32 -47.85
CA GLN A 793 13.05 10.21 -46.72
C GLN A 793 11.79 10.59 -45.92
N ARG A 794 10.93 9.59 -45.67
CA ARG A 794 9.67 9.77 -44.92
C ARG A 794 9.40 8.57 -44.02
N VAL A 795 8.58 8.81 -43.00
CA VAL A 795 8.01 7.76 -42.15
C VAL A 795 6.60 7.47 -42.66
N ASP A 796 6.39 6.27 -43.16
CA ASP A 796 5.15 5.80 -43.77
C ASP A 796 4.49 4.73 -42.89
N TYR A 797 3.52 5.15 -42.07
CA TYR A 797 2.80 4.28 -41.15
C TYR A 797 1.82 3.32 -41.84
N ASP A 798 1.63 3.40 -43.17
CA ASP A 798 0.88 2.36 -43.88
C ASP A 798 1.64 1.03 -43.89
N LYS A 799 2.96 1.07 -43.62
CA LYS A 799 3.84 -0.10 -43.46
C LYS A 799 3.88 -0.63 -42.02
N GLU A 800 3.06 -0.09 -41.10
CA GLU A 800 3.07 -0.49 -39.69
C GLU A 800 2.61 -1.95 -39.50
N ILE A 801 3.16 -2.61 -38.48
CA ILE A 801 2.74 -3.98 -38.16
C ILE A 801 1.45 -3.93 -37.35
N ALA A 802 0.36 -4.45 -37.92
CA ALA A 802 -0.95 -4.52 -37.27
C ALA A 802 -0.99 -5.52 -36.10
N GLU A 803 -0.13 -6.55 -36.11
CA GLU A 803 -0.07 -7.56 -35.07
C GLU A 803 0.65 -7.04 -33.81
N SER A 804 0.13 -7.39 -32.62
CA SER A 804 0.75 -7.00 -31.35
C SER A 804 2.10 -7.70 -31.12
N PRO A 805 3.02 -7.15 -30.30
CA PRO A 805 4.31 -7.80 -30.01
C PRO A 805 4.15 -9.20 -29.39
N LYS A 806 3.09 -9.42 -28.63
CA LYS A 806 2.76 -10.74 -28.07
C LYS A 806 2.31 -11.73 -29.14
N GLY A 807 1.63 -11.28 -30.19
CA GLY A 807 1.31 -12.15 -31.34
C GLY A 807 2.56 -12.51 -32.13
N LEU A 808 3.45 -11.55 -32.35
CA LEU A 808 4.66 -11.71 -33.15
C LEU A 808 5.74 -12.56 -32.45
N PHE A 809 5.95 -12.36 -31.15
CA PHE A 809 7.08 -12.96 -30.42
C PHE A 809 6.64 -13.86 -29.25
N ALA A 810 5.34 -14.12 -29.11
CA ALA A 810 4.75 -14.99 -28.08
C ALA A 810 5.32 -14.76 -26.68
N SER A 811 5.60 -15.85 -25.97
CA SER A 811 6.12 -15.86 -24.60
C SER A 811 7.62 -15.55 -24.51
N ILE A 812 8.28 -15.01 -25.55
CA ILE A 812 9.70 -14.57 -25.50
C ILE A 812 9.82 -13.13 -25.03
N VAL A 813 8.80 -12.29 -25.27
CA VAL A 813 8.78 -10.87 -24.89
C VAL A 813 7.71 -10.57 -23.84
N LYS A 814 7.99 -9.60 -22.97
CA LYS A 814 7.05 -8.95 -22.06
C LYS A 814 6.76 -7.53 -22.57
N ILE A 815 5.51 -7.12 -22.46
CA ILE A 815 5.08 -5.76 -22.76
C ILE A 815 4.63 -5.09 -21.46
N HIS A 816 5.21 -3.93 -21.17
CA HIS A 816 4.87 -3.10 -20.02
C HIS A 816 3.74 -2.12 -20.34
N ALA A 817 3.13 -1.54 -19.31
CA ALA A 817 2.01 -0.61 -19.45
C ALA A 817 2.34 0.70 -20.22
N ASP A 818 3.62 0.97 -20.49
CA ASP A 818 4.09 2.15 -21.22
C ASP A 818 4.61 1.84 -22.64
N ASP A 819 4.22 0.67 -23.17
CA ASP A 819 4.64 0.02 -24.43
C ASP A 819 6.08 -0.45 -24.48
N THR A 820 6.81 -0.47 -23.37
CA THR A 820 8.17 -1.02 -23.38
C THR A 820 8.14 -2.52 -23.68
N VAL A 821 8.90 -2.94 -24.70
CA VAL A 821 9.08 -4.33 -25.12
C VAL A 821 10.41 -4.82 -24.57
N GLU A 822 10.34 -5.82 -23.70
CA GLU A 822 11.50 -6.38 -23.02
C GLU A 822 11.53 -7.90 -23.19
N LEU A 823 12.71 -8.50 -23.22
CA LEU A 823 12.83 -9.96 -23.20
C LEU A 823 12.37 -10.50 -21.83
N VAL A 824 11.75 -11.67 -21.81
CA VAL A 824 11.24 -12.27 -20.56
C VAL A 824 12.33 -12.43 -19.50
N HIS A 825 13.56 -12.71 -19.94
CA HIS A 825 14.74 -12.90 -19.11
C HIS A 825 16.05 -12.73 -19.92
N GLY A 826 17.18 -12.46 -19.27
CA GLY A 826 18.49 -12.31 -19.90
C GLY A 826 18.97 -13.57 -20.65
N THR A 827 18.58 -14.76 -20.19
CA THR A 827 18.87 -16.04 -20.88
C THR A 827 18.22 -16.12 -22.27
N ALA A 828 17.08 -15.47 -22.48
CA ALA A 828 16.47 -15.38 -23.81
C ALA A 828 17.33 -14.53 -24.76
N ARG A 829 18.00 -13.50 -24.24
CA ARG A 829 18.94 -12.66 -25.01
C ARG A 829 20.14 -13.49 -25.47
N GLU A 830 20.71 -14.27 -24.55
CA GLU A 830 21.83 -15.17 -24.84
C GLU A 830 21.43 -16.21 -25.89
N TYR A 831 20.32 -16.92 -25.69
CA TYR A 831 19.80 -17.90 -26.63
C TYR A 831 19.56 -17.30 -28.03
N LEU A 832 18.85 -16.17 -28.12
CA LEU A 832 18.58 -15.50 -29.39
C LEU A 832 19.86 -15.09 -30.09
N SER A 833 20.85 -14.56 -29.35
CA SER A 833 22.13 -14.14 -29.91
C SER A 833 23.01 -15.29 -30.42
N GLN A 834 22.82 -16.50 -29.90
CA GLN A 834 23.59 -17.68 -30.31
C GLN A 834 22.92 -18.45 -31.45
N HIS A 835 21.59 -18.46 -31.51
CA HIS A 835 20.84 -19.38 -32.38
C HIS A 835 19.96 -18.73 -33.44
N PHE A 836 19.57 -17.45 -33.28
CA PHE A 836 18.54 -16.86 -34.15
C PHE A 836 18.88 -15.49 -34.72
N VAL A 837 19.61 -14.66 -33.99
CA VAL A 837 19.94 -13.28 -34.29
C VAL A 837 21.44 -13.13 -34.45
N ASP A 838 21.88 -12.59 -35.59
CA ASP A 838 23.24 -12.06 -35.72
C ASP A 838 23.32 -10.67 -35.08
N LEU A 839 24.04 -10.57 -33.96
CA LEU A 839 24.26 -9.31 -33.24
C LEU A 839 25.00 -8.26 -34.07
N HIS A 840 25.90 -8.69 -34.96
CA HIS A 840 26.66 -7.77 -35.79
C HIS A 840 25.76 -7.14 -36.86
N GLU A 841 24.98 -7.96 -37.57
CA GLU A 841 23.98 -7.50 -38.54
C GLU A 841 22.93 -6.60 -37.86
N ALA A 842 22.47 -6.97 -36.67
CA ALA A 842 21.51 -6.17 -35.91
C ALA A 842 22.06 -4.80 -35.51
N ASN A 843 23.32 -4.72 -35.03
CA ASN A 843 23.96 -3.44 -34.70
C ASN A 843 24.23 -2.60 -35.94
N TYR A 844 24.63 -3.21 -37.06
CA TYR A 844 24.78 -2.52 -38.34
C TYR A 844 23.45 -1.92 -38.81
N SER A 845 22.39 -2.73 -38.83
CA SER A 845 21.03 -2.32 -39.20
C SER A 845 20.54 -1.16 -38.31
N MET A 846 20.71 -1.26 -36.99
CA MET A 846 20.31 -0.20 -36.05
C MET A 846 21.13 1.08 -36.21
N ALA A 847 22.43 0.98 -36.53
CA ALA A 847 23.29 2.13 -36.83
C ALA A 847 22.84 2.84 -38.12
N MET A 848 22.60 2.08 -39.20
CA MET A 848 22.11 2.61 -40.47
C MET A 848 20.75 3.29 -40.32
N LEU A 849 19.81 2.65 -39.62
CA LEU A 849 18.50 3.23 -39.34
C LEU A 849 18.61 4.51 -38.51
N SER A 850 19.41 4.50 -37.44
CA SER A 850 19.57 5.68 -36.57
C SER A 850 20.21 6.86 -37.32
N LEU A 851 21.28 6.62 -38.07
CA LEU A 851 21.96 7.66 -38.84
C LEU A 851 21.06 8.19 -39.97
N GLY A 852 20.46 7.30 -40.76
CA GLY A 852 19.57 7.66 -41.85
C GLY A 852 18.34 8.43 -41.35
N TYR A 853 17.73 7.98 -40.26
CA TYR A 853 16.62 8.69 -39.61
C TYR A 853 17.02 10.10 -39.15
N LEU A 854 18.21 10.27 -38.57
CA LEU A 854 18.67 11.58 -38.14
C LEU A 854 19.02 12.50 -39.32
N THR A 855 19.24 11.97 -40.52
CA THR A 855 19.45 12.77 -41.75
C THR A 855 18.17 13.21 -42.44
N LEU A 856 16.99 12.84 -41.92
CA LEU A 856 15.71 13.21 -42.52
C LEU A 856 15.52 14.74 -42.56
N PRO A 857 14.91 15.31 -43.62
CA PRO A 857 14.61 16.75 -43.70
C PRO A 857 13.76 17.29 -42.55
N GLN A 858 12.96 16.42 -41.91
CA GLN A 858 12.11 16.71 -40.75
C GLN A 858 12.94 16.80 -39.44
N VAL A 859 14.17 16.32 -39.45
CA VAL A 859 15.14 16.35 -38.34
C VAL A 859 16.16 17.47 -38.59
N ASN A 860 15.70 18.65 -39.00
CA ASN A 860 16.56 19.78 -39.34
C ASN A 860 16.45 20.92 -38.31
N ARG A 861 17.59 21.52 -37.95
CA ARG A 861 17.67 22.67 -37.03
C ARG A 861 16.95 23.93 -37.54
N GLU A 862 16.74 24.08 -38.84
CA GLU A 862 16.12 25.26 -39.47
C GLU A 862 14.59 25.12 -39.63
N ARG A 863 14.04 23.95 -39.29
CA ARG A 863 12.60 23.69 -39.39
C ARG A 863 11.81 24.62 -38.46
N ASN A 864 10.70 25.15 -38.98
CA ASN A 864 9.84 26.10 -38.27
C ASN A 864 8.85 25.37 -37.34
N GLU A 865 8.22 26.10 -36.42
CA GLU A 865 7.33 25.50 -35.42
C GLU A 865 6.04 24.89 -36.01
N ILE A 866 5.53 25.42 -37.13
CA ILE A 866 4.30 24.94 -37.78
C ILE A 866 4.55 23.58 -38.42
N ASP A 867 5.65 23.44 -39.14
CA ASP A 867 6.05 22.19 -39.78
C ASP A 867 6.34 21.12 -38.72
N ILE A 868 7.02 21.50 -37.61
CA ILE A 868 7.25 20.58 -36.48
C ILE A 868 5.93 20.08 -35.90
N ARG A 869 4.89 20.92 -35.77
CA ARG A 869 3.57 20.47 -35.30
C ARG A 869 2.96 19.43 -36.24
N SER A 870 3.06 19.65 -37.55
CA SER A 870 2.58 18.69 -38.55
C SER A 870 3.35 17.37 -38.51
N ASP A 871 4.67 17.43 -38.34
CA ASP A 871 5.51 16.25 -38.22
C ASP A 871 5.20 15.45 -36.95
N LEU A 872 4.90 16.13 -35.84
CA LEU A 872 4.51 15.48 -34.59
C LEU A 872 3.17 14.75 -34.75
N LEU A 873 2.19 15.38 -35.40
CA LEU A 873 0.89 14.73 -35.65
C LEU A 873 1.02 13.54 -36.62
N SER A 874 1.89 13.62 -37.62
CA SER A 874 2.17 12.47 -38.49
C SER A 874 3.01 11.37 -37.83
N GLY A 875 3.54 11.60 -36.62
CA GLY A 875 4.36 10.63 -35.89
C GLY A 875 5.80 10.51 -36.41
N THR A 876 6.26 11.47 -37.21
CA THR A 876 7.59 11.43 -37.85
C THR A 876 8.72 11.33 -36.81
N HIS A 877 8.57 11.95 -35.63
CA HIS A 877 9.60 11.96 -34.59
C HIS A 877 9.59 10.75 -33.62
N SER A 878 8.81 9.69 -33.88
CA SER A 878 8.58 8.59 -32.91
C SER A 878 9.83 7.80 -32.53
N PHE A 879 10.80 7.64 -33.45
CA PHE A 879 12.06 6.93 -33.23
C PHE A 879 13.22 7.85 -32.78
N TYR A 880 12.98 9.17 -32.73
CA TYR A 880 14.03 10.17 -32.54
C TYR A 880 14.81 9.98 -31.23
N GLU A 881 14.12 9.75 -30.11
CA GLU A 881 14.78 9.68 -28.80
C GLU A 881 15.74 8.50 -28.67
N TYR A 882 15.48 7.40 -29.39
CA TYR A 882 16.39 6.27 -29.45
C TYR A 882 17.55 6.57 -30.39
N ALA A 883 17.26 7.01 -31.62
CA ALA A 883 18.26 7.31 -32.63
C ALA A 883 19.28 8.35 -32.12
N SER A 884 18.81 9.47 -31.56
CA SER A 884 19.68 10.57 -31.11
C SER A 884 20.61 10.19 -29.96
N ALA A 885 20.19 9.27 -29.10
CA ALA A 885 20.94 8.85 -27.91
C ALA A 885 21.87 7.65 -28.16
N CYS A 886 21.48 6.73 -29.05
CA CYS A 886 22.13 5.41 -29.14
C CYS A 886 22.92 5.16 -30.43
N TRP A 887 22.85 6.05 -31.44
CA TRP A 887 23.52 5.85 -32.74
C TRP A 887 25.01 5.52 -32.60
N VAL A 888 25.73 6.23 -31.73
CA VAL A 888 27.19 6.09 -31.57
C VAL A 888 27.57 4.74 -30.96
N LEU A 889 26.72 4.18 -30.09
CA LEU A 889 26.96 2.90 -29.44
C LEU A 889 26.78 1.73 -30.41
N HIS A 890 25.81 1.83 -31.34
CA HIS A 890 25.65 0.84 -32.41
C HIS A 890 26.77 0.95 -33.45
N LEU A 891 27.13 2.19 -33.81
CA LEU A 891 28.21 2.47 -34.76
C LEU A 891 29.56 1.91 -34.30
N GLU A 892 29.93 2.07 -33.02
CA GLU A 892 31.20 1.51 -32.52
C GLU A 892 31.24 -0.03 -32.56
N GLU A 893 30.12 -0.68 -32.29
CA GLU A 893 30.04 -2.15 -32.26
C GLU A 893 30.12 -2.72 -33.68
N CYS A 894 29.53 -2.04 -34.68
CA CYS A 894 29.58 -2.50 -36.06
C CYS A 894 30.93 -2.19 -36.74
N VAL A 895 31.47 -0.97 -36.63
CA VAL A 895 32.68 -0.56 -37.38
C VAL A 895 33.90 -1.44 -37.05
N SER A 896 34.01 -1.94 -35.82
CA SER A 896 35.14 -2.79 -35.42
C SER A 896 35.13 -4.20 -36.02
N LYS A 897 34.00 -4.67 -36.56
CA LYS A 897 33.77 -6.07 -36.98
C LYS A 897 33.29 -6.20 -38.43
N LEU A 898 33.00 -5.08 -39.11
CA LEU A 898 32.58 -5.05 -40.51
C LEU A 898 33.72 -5.52 -41.44
N LYS A 899 33.50 -6.63 -42.13
CA LYS A 899 34.45 -7.20 -43.11
C LYS A 899 34.07 -6.92 -44.56
N GLU A 900 32.79 -6.64 -44.83
CA GLU A 900 32.28 -6.36 -46.17
C GLU A 900 32.59 -4.92 -46.58
N GLU A 901 33.32 -4.74 -47.69
CA GLU A 901 33.73 -3.42 -48.18
C GLU A 901 32.52 -2.56 -48.58
N ASP A 902 31.51 -3.12 -49.23
CA ASP A 902 30.31 -2.40 -49.66
C ASP A 902 29.50 -1.86 -48.47
N ALA A 903 29.31 -2.68 -47.42
CA ALA A 903 28.60 -2.29 -46.22
C ALA A 903 29.33 -1.17 -45.45
N LEU A 904 30.66 -1.20 -45.45
CA LEU A 904 31.51 -0.16 -44.86
C LEU A 904 31.42 1.15 -45.66
N ILE A 905 31.43 1.09 -47.00
CA ILE A 905 31.29 2.26 -47.88
C ILE A 905 29.91 2.91 -47.66
N GLN A 906 28.85 2.11 -47.61
CA GLN A 906 27.50 2.60 -47.38
C GLN A 906 27.37 3.28 -46.01
N LEU A 907 27.90 2.64 -44.95
CA LEU A 907 27.92 3.21 -43.61
C LEU A 907 28.73 4.50 -43.54
N GLN A 908 29.89 4.54 -44.19
CA GLN A 908 30.71 5.75 -44.28
C GLN A 908 29.94 6.89 -44.95
N LYS A 909 29.31 6.64 -46.10
CA LYS A 909 28.51 7.64 -46.83
C LYS A 909 27.36 8.20 -45.99
N THR A 910 26.60 7.32 -45.31
CA THR A 910 25.50 7.75 -44.44
C THR A 910 26.00 8.55 -43.23
N LEU A 911 27.14 8.16 -42.66
CA LEU A 911 27.77 8.89 -41.55
C LEU A 911 28.31 10.26 -41.99
N GLU A 912 28.90 10.35 -43.18
CA GLU A 912 29.34 11.62 -43.78
C GLU A 912 28.17 12.58 -43.95
N MET A 913 27.06 12.12 -44.56
CA MET A 913 25.83 12.92 -44.70
C MET A 913 25.31 13.39 -43.34
N PHE A 914 25.23 12.50 -42.35
CA PHE A 914 24.76 12.84 -41.00
C PHE A 914 25.64 13.92 -40.33
N VAL A 915 26.96 13.76 -40.41
CA VAL A 915 27.90 14.72 -39.84
C VAL A 915 27.77 16.06 -40.54
N GLU A 916 27.64 16.10 -41.87
CA GLU A 916 27.44 17.36 -42.61
C GLU A 916 26.13 18.06 -42.25
N CYS A 917 25.03 17.31 -42.16
CA CYS A 917 23.71 17.84 -41.81
C CYS A 917 23.68 18.52 -40.44
N HIS A 918 24.44 17.99 -39.47
CA HIS A 918 24.40 18.44 -38.07
C HIS A 918 25.66 19.15 -37.60
N TRP A 919 26.65 19.38 -38.46
CA TRP A 919 27.93 19.94 -38.03
C TRP A 919 27.76 21.33 -37.40
N SER A 920 28.32 21.49 -36.20
CA SER A 920 28.41 22.80 -35.55
C SER A 920 29.80 23.41 -35.73
N ALA A 921 29.88 24.60 -36.33
CA ALA A 921 31.15 25.30 -36.49
C ALA A 921 31.70 25.82 -35.15
N ASP A 922 30.83 26.10 -34.18
CA ASP A 922 31.16 26.74 -32.90
C ASP A 922 31.51 25.73 -31.78
N HIS A 923 31.74 24.47 -32.12
CA HIS A 923 31.96 23.40 -31.15
C HIS A 923 33.34 23.50 -30.45
N LYS A 924 33.40 22.95 -29.23
CA LYS A 924 34.67 22.81 -28.53
C LYS A 924 35.41 21.56 -29.02
N GLN A 925 36.57 21.76 -29.64
CA GLN A 925 37.43 20.64 -30.06
C GLN A 925 37.88 19.81 -28.85
N LEU A 926 37.86 18.50 -29.01
CA LEU A 926 38.26 17.54 -27.98
C LEU A 926 39.70 17.11 -28.27
N LEU A 927 40.56 17.31 -27.28
CA LEU A 927 41.95 16.84 -27.32
C LEU A 927 41.98 15.36 -26.90
N ASN A 928 42.96 14.58 -27.38
CA ASN A 928 43.18 13.17 -27.04
C ASN A 928 42.15 12.14 -27.59
N ILE A 929 41.73 12.28 -28.84
CA ILE A 929 40.79 11.36 -29.52
C ILE A 929 41.47 10.17 -30.26
N GLU A 930 42.74 9.87 -29.98
CA GLU A 930 43.52 8.86 -30.73
C GLU A 930 42.92 7.47 -30.66
N ARG A 931 42.34 7.08 -29.52
CA ARG A 931 41.66 5.78 -29.36
C ARG A 931 40.47 5.64 -30.32
N ILE A 932 39.74 6.73 -30.57
CA ILE A 932 38.61 6.77 -31.50
C ILE A 932 39.14 6.75 -32.93
N LYS A 933 40.17 7.55 -33.25
CA LYS A 933 40.84 7.50 -34.55
C LYS A 933 41.31 6.07 -34.87
N LYS A 934 41.94 5.37 -33.93
CA LYS A 934 42.37 3.98 -34.13
C LYS A 934 41.21 3.05 -34.47
N LYS A 935 40.08 3.15 -33.73
CA LYS A 935 38.87 2.34 -33.97
C LYS A 935 38.20 2.61 -35.31
N PHE A 936 38.23 3.85 -35.80
CA PHE A 936 37.59 4.27 -37.06
C PHE A 936 38.58 4.35 -38.23
N SER A 937 39.78 3.79 -38.09
CA SER A 937 40.84 3.81 -39.11
C SER A 937 40.41 3.24 -40.47
N ALA A 938 39.44 2.31 -40.47
CA ALA A 938 38.83 1.80 -41.70
C ALA A 938 38.23 2.90 -42.60
N MET A 939 37.82 4.03 -42.01
CA MET A 939 37.26 5.20 -42.71
C MET A 939 38.28 6.35 -42.89
N GLN A 940 39.57 6.11 -42.68
CA GLN A 940 40.61 7.15 -42.76
C GLN A 940 40.71 7.79 -44.15
N LYS A 941 40.27 7.10 -45.21
CA LYS A 941 40.23 7.62 -46.58
C LYS A 941 39.16 8.70 -46.80
N SER A 942 38.24 8.91 -45.86
CA SER A 942 37.21 9.95 -45.93
C SER A 942 37.81 11.36 -45.79
N ASN A 943 37.36 12.29 -46.64
CA ASN A 943 37.68 13.71 -46.51
C ASN A 943 37.12 14.33 -45.22
N LEU A 944 36.12 13.69 -44.60
CA LEU A 944 35.48 14.15 -43.36
C LEU A 944 35.96 13.38 -42.13
N TYR A 945 36.98 12.52 -42.24
CA TYR A 945 37.46 11.66 -41.16
C TYR A 945 37.74 12.42 -39.85
N GLY A 946 38.33 13.61 -39.94
CA GLY A 946 38.55 14.48 -38.78
C GLY A 946 37.24 14.94 -38.11
N LYS A 947 36.23 15.32 -38.89
CA LYS A 947 34.91 15.70 -38.38
C LYS A 947 34.16 14.50 -37.79
N ILE A 948 34.22 13.35 -38.45
CA ILE A 948 33.59 12.10 -37.99
C ILE A 948 34.15 11.69 -36.62
N THR A 949 35.47 11.61 -36.48
CA THR A 949 36.10 11.21 -35.22
C THR A 949 35.81 12.20 -34.08
N GLN A 950 35.72 13.50 -34.40
CA GLN A 950 35.33 14.54 -33.45
C GLN A 950 33.85 14.45 -33.05
N ALA A 951 32.94 14.16 -33.99
CA ALA A 951 31.52 13.97 -33.74
C ALA A 951 31.27 12.74 -32.86
N VAL A 952 31.90 11.61 -33.17
CA VAL A 952 31.85 10.38 -32.36
C VAL A 952 32.39 10.63 -30.95
N ALA A 953 33.52 11.32 -30.82
CA ALA A 953 34.09 11.67 -29.52
C ALA A 953 33.15 12.54 -28.68
N SER A 954 32.53 13.54 -29.30
CA SER A 954 31.54 14.41 -28.66
C SER A 954 30.33 13.62 -28.18
N ALA A 955 29.75 12.77 -29.02
CA ALA A 955 28.58 11.95 -28.67
C ALA A 955 28.89 10.92 -27.58
N LYS A 956 30.08 10.30 -27.59
CA LYS A 956 30.51 9.40 -26.51
C LYS A 956 30.69 10.12 -25.19
N LYS A 957 31.24 11.34 -25.20
CA LYS A 957 31.36 12.16 -23.99
C LYS A 957 29.99 12.47 -23.39
N GLN A 958 28.99 12.75 -24.23
CA GLN A 958 27.60 12.95 -23.78
C GLN A 958 26.99 11.67 -23.20
N SER A 959 27.32 10.52 -23.78
CA SER A 959 26.79 9.21 -23.41
C SER A 959 27.55 8.57 -22.21
N GLY A 960 28.57 9.22 -21.66
CA GLY A 960 29.39 8.74 -20.54
C GLY A 960 28.90 9.22 -19.16
N MET A 961 29.31 8.53 -18.09
CA MET A 961 28.83 8.77 -16.71
C MET A 961 28.89 10.24 -16.24
N ASP A 962 29.92 11.00 -16.66
CA ASP A 962 30.10 12.42 -16.31
C ASP A 962 29.46 13.43 -17.30
N GLY A 963 28.67 12.95 -18.25
CA GLY A 963 28.10 13.78 -19.31
C GLY A 963 27.11 14.82 -18.78
N SER A 964 27.40 16.12 -18.99
CA SER A 964 26.49 17.23 -18.65
C SER A 964 25.22 17.30 -19.53
N GLY A 965 25.09 16.39 -20.50
CA GLY A 965 24.02 16.35 -21.49
C GLY A 965 24.23 17.32 -22.67
N PRO A 966 23.28 17.33 -23.62
CA PRO A 966 23.28 18.14 -24.83
C PRO A 966 23.54 19.63 -24.53
N ASN A 967 24.64 20.21 -25.01
CA ASN A 967 25.02 21.61 -24.77
C ASN A 967 25.64 22.30 -26.00
N LYS A 968 25.88 23.61 -25.90
CA LYS A 968 26.36 24.44 -27.01
C LYS A 968 27.78 24.08 -27.50
N ASP A 969 28.57 23.36 -26.70
CA ASP A 969 29.97 23.04 -26.99
C ASP A 969 30.11 21.79 -27.89
N GLU A 970 29.00 21.23 -28.37
CA GLU A 970 28.94 19.94 -29.06
C GLU A 970 29.25 20.03 -30.55
N ALA A 971 29.93 19.01 -31.07
CA ALA A 971 30.29 18.91 -32.48
C ALA A 971 29.06 18.79 -33.41
N LEU A 972 27.94 18.29 -32.88
CA LEU A 972 26.67 18.13 -33.59
C LEU A 972 25.58 18.98 -32.96
N ASP A 973 24.75 19.62 -33.77
CA ASP A 973 23.68 20.53 -33.33
C ASP A 973 22.36 19.82 -32.97
N LEU A 974 22.38 18.50 -32.80
CA LEU A 974 21.23 17.68 -32.40
C LEU A 974 20.53 18.19 -31.14
N TRP A 975 21.27 18.84 -30.23
CA TRP A 975 20.70 19.46 -29.03
C TRP A 975 19.69 20.57 -29.37
N ARG A 976 19.91 21.34 -30.45
CA ARG A 976 18.98 22.40 -30.92
C ARG A 976 17.73 21.79 -31.51
N VAL A 977 17.90 20.75 -32.32
CA VAL A 977 16.78 19.98 -32.89
C VAL A 977 15.96 19.40 -31.75
N THR A 978 16.62 18.80 -30.75
CA THR A 978 16.00 18.21 -29.56
C THR A 978 15.19 19.24 -28.77
N GLU A 979 15.78 20.40 -28.52
CA GLU A 979 15.13 21.47 -27.77
C GLU A 979 13.89 22.02 -28.49
N LYS A 980 13.98 22.24 -29.81
CA LYS A 980 12.86 22.73 -30.62
C LYS A 980 11.68 21.77 -30.61
N PHE A 981 11.88 20.50 -30.99
CA PHE A 981 10.76 19.56 -31.07
C PHE A 981 10.11 19.32 -29.70
N ARG A 982 10.91 19.20 -28.62
CA ARG A 982 10.38 19.01 -27.27
C ARG A 982 9.58 20.21 -26.80
N LYS A 983 10.06 21.43 -27.04
CA LYS A 983 9.30 22.65 -26.72
C LYS A 983 7.98 22.71 -27.48
N THR A 984 7.98 22.39 -28.78
CA THR A 984 6.75 22.37 -29.58
C THR A 984 5.75 21.34 -29.05
N LEU A 985 6.20 20.11 -28.77
CA LEU A 985 5.36 19.05 -28.19
C LEU A 985 4.80 19.44 -26.81
N GLU A 986 5.61 20.06 -25.96
CA GLU A 986 5.18 20.55 -24.64
C GLU A 986 4.16 21.70 -24.75
N ASN A 987 4.35 22.62 -25.70
CA ASN A 987 3.44 23.74 -25.96
C ASN A 987 2.09 23.26 -26.49
N MET A 988 2.06 22.25 -27.36
CA MET A 988 0.80 21.66 -27.87
C MET A 988 -0.09 21.16 -26.72
N ARG A 989 0.49 20.68 -25.61
CA ARG A 989 -0.28 20.30 -24.41
C ARG A 989 -0.94 21.49 -23.71
N ALA A 990 -0.33 22.67 -23.78
CA ALA A 990 -0.79 23.86 -23.09
C ALA A 990 -1.83 24.64 -23.92
N SER A 991 -1.86 24.47 -25.24
CA SER A 991 -2.66 25.28 -26.17
C SER A 991 -4.08 24.78 -26.45
N SER A 992 -4.66 23.88 -25.64
CA SER A 992 -6.02 23.32 -25.84
C SER A 992 -6.22 22.73 -27.25
N ILE A 993 -5.50 21.65 -27.56
CA ILE A 993 -5.62 20.91 -28.83
C ILE A 993 -6.84 19.99 -28.86
N SER A 994 -7.27 19.56 -30.05
CA SER A 994 -8.43 18.68 -30.23
C SER A 994 -8.20 17.31 -29.57
N GLU A 995 -9.29 16.62 -29.20
CA GLU A 995 -9.21 15.27 -28.60
C GLU A 995 -8.61 14.24 -29.58
N ALA A 996 -8.83 14.44 -30.89
CA ALA A 996 -8.22 13.64 -31.95
C ALA A 996 -6.69 13.82 -31.99
N ASP A 997 -6.22 15.07 -31.97
CA ASP A 997 -4.78 15.39 -31.96
C ASP A 997 -4.10 14.87 -30.69
N MET A 998 -4.76 14.99 -29.53
CA MET A 998 -4.26 14.42 -28.26
C MET A 998 -4.07 12.91 -28.37
N THR A 999 -5.05 12.20 -28.92
CA THR A 999 -5.00 10.75 -29.09
C THR A 999 -3.87 10.34 -30.04
N GLN A 1000 -3.69 11.09 -31.12
CA GLN A 1000 -2.63 10.85 -32.11
C GLN A 1000 -1.23 11.11 -31.51
N LEU A 1001 -1.04 12.18 -30.75
CA LEU A 1001 0.22 12.45 -30.06
C LEU A 1001 0.51 11.42 -28.95
N GLU A 1002 -0.50 10.95 -28.22
CA GLU A 1002 -0.33 9.89 -27.23
C GLU A 1002 0.04 8.55 -27.88
N ARG A 1003 -0.49 8.25 -29.08
CA ARG A 1003 -0.11 7.06 -29.88
C ARG A 1003 1.38 7.06 -30.21
N PHE A 1004 1.91 8.18 -30.70
CA PHE A 1004 3.32 8.25 -31.16
C PHE A 1004 4.34 8.54 -30.06
N TYR A 1005 3.99 9.30 -29.03
CA TYR A 1005 4.95 9.80 -28.01
C TYR A 1005 4.64 9.34 -26.57
N GLY A 1006 3.51 8.66 -26.34
CA GLY A 1006 3.06 8.26 -25.00
C GLY A 1006 2.51 9.42 -24.18
N LYS A 1007 2.39 9.30 -22.85
CA LYS A 1007 1.75 10.32 -21.98
C LYS A 1007 2.71 11.28 -21.26
N ASN A 1008 3.99 10.93 -21.24
CA ASN A 1008 5.05 11.59 -20.46
C ASN A 1008 5.94 12.47 -21.36
N TRP A 1009 5.40 13.58 -21.84
CA TRP A 1009 6.08 14.45 -22.83
C TRP A 1009 7.22 15.30 -22.25
N PHE A 1010 7.22 15.55 -20.94
CA PHE A 1010 8.23 16.41 -20.32
C PHE A 1010 9.48 15.60 -19.99
N LYS A 1011 10.50 15.63 -20.86
CA LYS A 1011 11.71 14.79 -20.73
C LYS A 1011 12.86 15.49 -20.01
N CYS A 1012 13.74 14.69 -19.39
CA CYS A 1012 15.03 15.20 -18.90
C CYS A 1012 15.96 15.50 -20.10
N PRO A 1013 16.74 16.60 -20.10
CA PRO A 1013 17.69 16.87 -21.17
C PRO A 1013 18.94 15.97 -21.12
N ARG A 1014 19.33 15.40 -19.96
CA ARG A 1014 20.53 14.56 -19.85
C ARG A 1014 20.34 13.17 -20.45
N ILE A 1015 21.08 12.85 -21.52
CA ILE A 1015 20.97 11.58 -22.27
C ILE A 1015 21.11 10.33 -21.38
N ASN A 1016 22.05 10.33 -20.42
CA ASN A 1016 22.28 9.18 -19.54
C ASN A 1016 21.28 9.09 -18.37
N CYS A 1017 20.36 10.04 -18.26
CA CYS A 1017 19.32 9.95 -17.26
C CYS A 1017 18.22 8.99 -17.73
N TYR A 1018 17.78 8.11 -16.83
CA TYR A 1018 16.59 7.29 -17.05
C TYR A 1018 15.35 8.10 -17.51
N HIS A 1019 15.20 9.33 -17.00
CA HIS A 1019 14.10 10.21 -17.39
C HIS A 1019 14.31 10.96 -18.72
N TYR A 1020 15.40 10.72 -19.44
CA TYR A 1020 15.59 11.21 -20.82
C TYR A 1020 14.55 10.61 -21.77
N HIS A 1021 14.31 9.31 -21.64
CA HIS A 1021 13.34 8.56 -22.45
C HIS A 1021 12.01 8.33 -21.71
N GLN A 1022 12.04 8.12 -20.39
CA GLN A 1022 10.79 7.88 -19.64
C GLN A 1022 9.93 9.15 -19.49
N GLY A 1023 10.57 10.28 -19.21
CA GLY A 1023 9.90 11.56 -19.02
C GLY A 1023 9.00 11.68 -17.80
N PHE A 1024 8.25 12.78 -17.76
CA PHE A 1024 7.32 13.14 -16.71
C PHE A 1024 5.99 13.58 -17.31
N LYS A 1025 4.91 13.45 -16.52
CA LYS A 1025 3.57 13.98 -16.88
C LYS A 1025 3.49 15.50 -16.85
N THR A 1026 4.37 16.19 -16.11
CA THR A 1026 4.33 17.65 -15.94
C THR A 1026 5.73 18.27 -15.92
N ALA A 1027 5.85 19.49 -16.46
CA ALA A 1027 7.08 20.29 -16.43
C ALA A 1027 7.63 20.50 -15.01
N LYS A 1028 6.76 20.68 -14.00
CA LYS A 1028 7.17 20.88 -12.60
C LYS A 1028 7.96 19.70 -12.04
N LYS A 1029 7.55 18.46 -12.34
CA LYS A 1029 8.26 17.25 -11.91
C LYS A 1029 9.62 17.13 -12.60
N ARG A 1030 9.66 17.41 -13.91
CA ARG A 1030 10.87 17.45 -14.73
C ARG A 1030 11.87 18.47 -14.20
N ASN A 1031 11.46 19.71 -13.97
CA ASN A 1031 12.35 20.78 -13.48
C ASN A 1031 12.93 20.44 -12.10
N ARG A 1032 12.12 19.93 -11.17
CA ARG A 1032 12.60 19.48 -9.85
C ARG A 1032 13.62 18.34 -9.95
N HIS A 1033 13.42 17.42 -10.90
CA HIS A 1033 14.37 16.35 -11.16
C HIS A 1033 15.67 16.89 -11.78
N VAL A 1034 15.59 17.79 -12.78
CA VAL A 1034 16.76 18.41 -13.43
C VAL A 1034 17.61 19.18 -12.43
N ASN A 1035 17.00 19.88 -11.46
CA ASN A 1035 17.76 20.58 -10.42
C ASN A 1035 18.62 19.64 -9.54
N ARG A 1036 18.33 18.33 -9.53
CA ARG A 1036 19.17 17.35 -8.81
C ARG A 1036 20.44 17.00 -9.57
N HIS A 1037 20.44 17.17 -10.89
CA HIS A 1037 21.62 16.95 -11.73
C HIS A 1037 22.68 18.05 -11.58
N GLU A 1038 22.31 19.20 -11.01
CA GLU A 1038 23.19 20.36 -10.82
C GLU A 1038 23.91 20.36 -9.45
N HIS A 1039 23.87 19.24 -8.71
CA HIS A 1039 24.51 19.14 -7.40
C HIS A 1039 26.04 19.01 -7.53
N PRO A 1040 26.82 19.95 -6.96
CA PRO A 1040 28.24 20.07 -7.28
C PRO A 1040 29.16 19.07 -6.55
N PHE A 1041 28.67 18.32 -5.54
CA PHE A 1041 29.52 17.45 -4.71
C PHE A 1041 29.23 15.97 -4.96
N LEU A 1042 29.96 15.34 -5.87
CA LEU A 1042 29.78 13.93 -6.25
C LEU A 1042 30.46 12.97 -5.27
N CYS A 1043 29.85 11.80 -5.06
CA CYS A 1043 30.49 10.70 -4.32
C CYS A 1043 31.59 10.05 -5.16
N MET A 1044 32.71 9.73 -4.51
CA MET A 1044 33.87 9.12 -5.18
C MET A 1044 33.83 7.59 -5.17
N VAL A 1045 32.85 6.98 -4.48
CA VAL A 1045 32.68 5.54 -4.42
C VAL A 1045 31.95 5.05 -5.67
N SER A 1046 32.64 4.26 -6.49
CA SER A 1046 32.09 3.75 -7.74
C SER A 1046 30.90 2.83 -7.51
N GLY A 1047 29.81 3.05 -8.24
CA GLY A 1047 28.52 2.36 -8.09
C GLY A 1047 27.57 3.03 -7.08
N CYS A 1048 27.98 4.13 -6.44
CA CYS A 1048 27.10 4.87 -5.54
C CYS A 1048 26.13 5.78 -6.30
N HIS A 1049 24.85 5.82 -5.94
CA HIS A 1049 23.89 6.72 -6.58
C HIS A 1049 24.29 8.22 -6.48
N LYS A 1050 25.06 8.61 -5.47
CA LYS A 1050 25.58 9.98 -5.31
C LYS A 1050 26.82 10.28 -6.16
N GLU A 1051 27.43 9.28 -6.79
CA GLU A 1051 28.47 9.44 -7.81
C GLU A 1051 27.92 10.19 -9.03
N VAL A 1052 26.66 9.92 -9.40
CA VAL A 1052 26.01 10.52 -10.59
C VAL A 1052 25.14 11.73 -10.22
N PHE A 1053 24.41 11.67 -9.10
CA PHE A 1053 23.43 12.71 -8.73
C PHE A 1053 23.96 13.77 -7.77
N GLY A 1054 25.12 13.53 -7.14
CA GLY A 1054 25.74 14.49 -6.24
C GLY A 1054 24.94 14.87 -4.99
N CYS A 1055 25.63 15.64 -4.17
CA CYS A 1055 25.18 16.24 -2.93
C CYS A 1055 25.15 17.77 -3.09
N VAL A 1056 24.22 18.41 -2.38
CA VAL A 1056 23.98 19.85 -2.47
C VAL A 1056 25.13 20.64 -1.84
N THR A 1057 25.74 20.09 -0.79
CA THR A 1057 26.86 20.70 -0.07
C THR A 1057 27.97 19.67 0.21
N GLU A 1058 29.21 20.14 0.39
CA GLU A 1058 30.36 19.31 0.79
C GLU A 1058 30.11 18.57 2.10
N ARG A 1059 29.35 19.18 3.02
CA ARG A 1059 28.97 18.58 4.29
C ARG A 1059 28.00 17.41 4.11
N ASP A 1060 27.07 17.51 3.16
CA ASP A 1060 26.17 16.41 2.81
C ASP A 1060 26.90 15.27 2.11
N LEU A 1061 27.96 15.58 1.34
CA LEU A 1061 28.84 14.56 0.76
C LEU A 1061 29.65 13.84 1.83
N LYS A 1062 30.29 14.58 2.75
CA LYS A 1062 31.04 14.00 3.89
C LYS A 1062 30.14 13.13 4.77
N LYS A 1063 28.94 13.62 5.09
CA LYS A 1063 27.92 12.86 5.81
C LYS A 1063 27.48 11.61 5.04
N HIS A 1064 27.21 11.73 3.74
CA HIS A 1064 26.83 10.60 2.91
C HIS A 1064 27.92 9.52 2.83
N ILE A 1065 29.18 9.93 2.65
CA ILE A 1065 30.34 9.03 2.60
C ILE A 1065 30.54 8.34 3.95
N LEU A 1066 30.43 9.08 5.06
CA LEU A 1066 30.51 8.52 6.40
C LEU A 1066 29.36 7.53 6.69
N GLU A 1067 28.12 7.90 6.39
CA GLU A 1067 26.94 7.09 6.73
C GLU A 1067 26.73 5.87 5.82
N ASN A 1068 27.05 5.99 4.52
CA ASN A 1068 26.74 4.96 3.53
C ASN A 1068 27.98 4.19 3.05
N HIS A 1069 29.18 4.71 3.31
CA HIS A 1069 30.44 4.05 2.95
C HIS A 1069 31.38 3.85 4.15
N GLY A 1070 31.07 4.42 5.32
CA GLY A 1070 31.88 4.24 6.54
C GLY A 1070 33.26 4.91 6.48
N ILE A 1071 33.47 5.87 5.58
CA ILE A 1071 34.75 6.56 5.39
C ILE A 1071 34.68 7.91 6.09
N ASP A 1072 35.47 8.09 7.16
CA ASP A 1072 35.36 9.26 8.06
C ASP A 1072 36.21 10.46 7.59
N GLU A 1073 37.36 10.23 6.93
CA GLU A 1073 38.21 11.31 6.41
C GLU A 1073 38.84 10.96 5.05
N LEU A 1074 38.88 11.95 4.15
CA LEU A 1074 39.44 11.84 2.80
C LEU A 1074 40.94 12.19 2.74
N ASP A 1075 41.59 12.40 3.88
CA ASP A 1075 42.96 12.92 3.96
C ASP A 1075 44.01 11.89 4.46
N ASP A 1076 43.63 10.63 4.71
CA ASP A 1076 44.54 9.55 5.14
C ASP A 1076 44.60 8.38 4.13
N VAL A 1077 44.95 8.66 2.86
CA VAL A 1077 45.27 7.60 1.89
C VAL A 1077 46.78 7.53 1.71
N ASP A 1078 47.40 6.56 2.38
CA ASP A 1078 48.75 6.08 2.10
C ASP A 1078 48.72 5.22 0.81
N ASP A 1079 48.86 5.92 -0.31
CA ASP A 1079 49.47 5.63 -1.62
C ASP A 1079 49.79 4.19 -2.12
N THR A 1080 49.12 3.11 -1.71
CA THR A 1080 49.49 1.75 -2.20
C THR A 1080 48.45 0.89 -2.91
N ASP A 1081 47.14 1.21 -2.89
CA ASP A 1081 46.14 0.30 -3.49
C ASP A 1081 45.26 0.86 -4.62
N PHE A 1082 45.39 2.13 -5.02
CA PHE A 1082 44.62 2.68 -6.15
C PHE A 1082 45.43 3.70 -6.96
N PRO A 1083 45.56 3.55 -8.30
CA PRO A 1083 46.38 4.45 -9.11
C PRO A 1083 45.81 5.87 -9.12
N ASP A 1084 46.68 6.80 -8.76
CA ASP A 1084 46.47 8.23 -8.64
C ASP A 1084 45.80 8.83 -9.90
N PRO A 1085 44.63 9.49 -9.81
CA PRO A 1085 44.01 10.16 -10.93
C PRO A 1085 44.92 11.29 -11.43
N THR A 1086 45.36 11.20 -12.69
CA THR A 1086 46.28 12.12 -13.36
C THR A 1086 46.07 13.59 -12.97
N LYS A 1087 47.17 14.29 -12.66
CA LYS A 1087 47.28 15.70 -12.22
C LYS A 1087 46.40 16.72 -12.98
N GLU A 1088 45.90 16.41 -14.17
CA GLU A 1088 44.91 17.22 -14.90
C GLU A 1088 43.56 17.35 -14.16
N ASN A 1089 43.14 16.36 -13.37
CA ASN A 1089 41.90 16.42 -12.60
C ASN A 1089 42.04 17.20 -11.28
N ALA A 1090 43.24 17.25 -10.70
CA ALA A 1090 43.55 18.10 -9.55
C ALA A 1090 43.52 19.59 -9.92
N ILE A 1091 43.98 19.94 -11.13
CA ILE A 1091 43.97 21.33 -11.63
C ILE A 1091 42.53 21.83 -11.87
N LYS A 1092 41.61 20.96 -12.32
CA LYS A 1092 40.17 21.33 -12.44
C LYS A 1092 39.48 21.54 -11.09
N ARG A 1093 39.93 20.89 -10.01
CA ARG A 1093 39.37 21.08 -8.65
C ARG A 1093 39.78 22.42 -8.04
N SER A 1094 40.90 23.01 -8.45
CA SER A 1094 41.32 24.34 -7.96
C SER A 1094 40.70 25.53 -8.73
N ALA A 1095 40.15 25.31 -9.93
CA ALA A 1095 39.69 26.41 -10.80
C ALA A 1095 38.19 26.77 -10.68
N ASN A 1096 37.41 26.06 -9.86
CA ASN A 1096 35.98 26.34 -9.67
C ASN A 1096 35.61 26.85 -8.26
N GLN A 1097 36.52 27.60 -7.62
CA GLN A 1097 36.15 28.50 -6.53
C GLN A 1097 35.52 29.78 -7.10
N GLY A 1098 34.19 29.83 -7.12
CA GLY A 1098 33.35 31.05 -7.10
C GLY A 1098 33.42 32.00 -8.29
N SER A 1099 32.37 32.07 -9.12
CA SER A 1099 32.27 33.07 -10.20
C SER A 1099 31.01 33.93 -10.20
N PHE A 1100 30.45 34.29 -9.03
CA PHE A 1100 29.47 35.40 -8.95
C PHE A 1100 30.15 36.63 -8.35
N LYS A 1101 30.82 37.40 -9.20
CA LYS A 1101 31.49 38.65 -8.82
C LYS A 1101 30.47 39.79 -8.76
N CYS A 1102 30.55 40.61 -7.72
CA CYS A 1102 29.75 41.83 -7.65
C CYS A 1102 30.21 42.81 -8.74
N SER A 1103 29.27 43.42 -9.46
CA SER A 1103 29.57 44.45 -10.45
C SER A 1103 29.93 45.81 -9.82
N MET A 1104 29.63 45.99 -8.53
CA MET A 1104 29.79 47.26 -7.80
C MET A 1104 30.94 47.23 -6.78
N CYS A 1105 31.51 46.05 -6.46
CA CYS A 1105 32.68 45.93 -5.59
C CYS A 1105 33.48 44.64 -5.86
N SER A 1106 34.64 44.49 -5.21
CA SER A 1106 35.57 43.38 -5.42
C SER A 1106 35.17 42.04 -4.78
N GLN A 1107 33.99 41.94 -4.16
CA GLN A 1107 33.55 40.73 -3.45
C GLN A 1107 33.01 39.65 -4.41
N THR A 1108 33.37 38.40 -4.11
CA THR A 1108 33.01 37.23 -4.94
C THR A 1108 32.20 36.23 -4.11
N TYR A 1109 31.10 35.75 -4.67
CA TYR A 1109 30.16 34.88 -3.97
C TYR A 1109 30.07 33.50 -4.62
N THR A 1110 29.85 32.48 -3.80
CA THR A 1110 29.74 31.08 -4.23
C THR A 1110 28.33 30.71 -4.73
N ARG A 1111 27.33 31.59 -4.53
CA ARG A 1111 25.92 31.37 -4.92
C ARG A 1111 25.26 32.64 -5.43
N HIS A 1112 24.46 32.55 -6.48
CA HIS A 1112 23.74 33.69 -7.07
C HIS A 1112 22.79 34.41 -6.08
N HIS A 1113 22.14 33.68 -5.15
CA HIS A 1113 21.28 34.32 -4.15
C HIS A 1113 22.06 35.14 -3.11
N ASN A 1114 23.31 34.75 -2.81
CA ASN A 1114 24.19 35.50 -1.92
C ASN A 1114 24.69 36.78 -2.60
N LEU A 1115 25.04 36.69 -3.88
CA LEU A 1115 25.30 37.87 -4.71
C LEU A 1115 24.06 38.78 -4.75
N LYS A 1116 22.86 38.25 -4.97
CA LYS A 1116 21.61 39.03 -5.00
C LYS A 1116 21.30 39.70 -3.65
N ALA A 1117 21.60 39.04 -2.53
CA ALA A 1117 21.47 39.63 -1.19
C ALA A 1117 22.52 40.73 -0.95
N HIS A 1118 23.73 40.56 -1.47
CA HIS A 1118 24.79 41.56 -1.41
C HIS A 1118 24.51 42.77 -2.33
N LEU A 1119 23.96 42.58 -3.53
CA LEU A 1119 23.64 43.68 -4.44
C LEU A 1119 22.62 44.66 -3.85
N ARG A 1120 21.75 44.20 -2.94
CA ARG A 1120 20.84 45.06 -2.17
C ARG A 1120 21.54 46.04 -1.23
N SER A 1121 22.82 45.80 -0.87
CA SER A 1121 23.61 46.76 -0.10
C SER A 1121 24.19 47.89 -0.95
N HIS A 1122 24.07 47.80 -2.28
CA HIS A 1122 24.59 48.79 -3.24
C HIS A 1122 23.49 49.67 -3.87
N GLU A 1123 22.22 49.37 -3.64
CA GLU A 1123 21.10 50.22 -4.09
C GLU A 1123 21.02 51.48 -3.20
N GLU A 1124 21.21 52.67 -3.80
CA GLU A 1124 21.22 53.98 -3.11
C GLU A 1124 19.94 54.26 -2.29
N SER A 1125 18.83 53.60 -2.61
CA SER A 1125 17.55 53.70 -1.87
C SER A 1125 17.56 52.99 -0.52
N ASN A 1126 18.62 52.25 -0.16
CA ASN A 1126 18.68 51.42 1.06
C ASN A 1126 19.78 51.84 2.05
N LYS A 1127 20.01 53.15 2.19
CA LYS A 1127 20.73 53.70 3.34
C LYS A 1127 19.90 53.48 4.62
N GLY A 1128 19.93 52.25 5.16
CA GLY A 1128 19.34 51.91 6.46
C GLY A 1128 18.60 50.56 6.60
N SER A 1129 18.40 49.75 5.54
CA SER A 1129 17.63 48.50 5.69
C SER A 1129 18.47 47.30 6.14
N LYS A 1130 18.95 47.36 7.39
CA LYS A 1130 19.27 46.17 8.18
C LYS A 1130 18.07 45.92 9.10
N PRO A 1131 17.03 45.20 8.66
CA PRO A 1131 15.72 45.21 9.33
C PRO A 1131 15.71 44.47 10.68
N PHE A 1132 16.82 43.85 11.08
CA PHE A 1132 16.90 43.07 12.31
C PHE A 1132 17.87 43.75 13.27
N ASN A 1133 17.31 44.41 14.27
CA ASN A 1133 18.07 45.13 15.29
C ASN A 1133 18.17 44.27 16.53
N CYS A 1134 19.36 44.18 17.11
CA CYS A 1134 19.57 43.57 18.41
C CYS A 1134 18.76 44.33 19.45
N SER A 1135 17.87 43.65 20.17
CA SER A 1135 17.00 44.31 21.15
C SER A 1135 17.75 44.82 22.38
N VAL A 1136 19.04 44.47 22.53
CA VAL A 1136 19.86 44.81 23.71
C VAL A 1136 20.92 45.88 23.42
N CYS A 1137 21.59 45.85 22.26
CA CYS A 1137 22.61 46.86 21.92
C CYS A 1137 22.35 47.62 20.61
N GLU A 1138 21.15 47.43 20.03
CA GLU A 1138 20.65 48.12 18.83
C GLU A 1138 21.50 47.93 17.56
N LYS A 1139 22.53 47.08 17.59
CA LYS A 1139 23.30 46.70 16.41
C LYS A 1139 22.38 46.07 15.37
N GLN A 1140 22.46 46.59 14.15
CA GLN A 1140 21.60 46.17 13.07
C GLN A 1140 22.28 45.10 12.19
N PHE A 1141 21.50 44.09 11.80
CA PHE A 1141 21.92 42.93 11.02
C PHE A 1141 21.05 42.76 9.78
N VAL A 1142 21.64 42.26 8.69
CA VAL A 1142 20.93 42.02 7.42
C VAL A 1142 20.03 40.78 7.48
N ARG A 1143 20.32 39.83 8.39
CA ARG A 1143 19.59 38.56 8.54
C ARG A 1143 19.20 38.33 10.00
N LYS A 1144 17.97 37.87 10.23
CA LYS A 1144 17.42 37.57 11.57
C LYS A 1144 18.26 36.55 12.34
N ALA A 1145 18.76 35.52 11.67
CA ALA A 1145 19.59 34.48 12.30
C ALA A 1145 20.93 35.00 12.83
N ASP A 1146 21.50 36.03 12.21
CA ASP A 1146 22.77 36.62 12.65
C ASP A 1146 22.54 37.56 13.85
N CYS A 1147 21.41 38.28 13.88
CA CYS A 1147 20.95 39.07 15.03
C CYS A 1147 20.73 38.19 16.27
N ASN A 1148 19.97 37.11 16.14
CA ASN A 1148 19.68 36.19 17.24
C ASN A 1148 20.96 35.55 17.81
N ARG A 1149 21.95 35.27 16.95
CA ARG A 1149 23.23 34.71 17.40
C ARG A 1149 24.05 35.71 18.19
N HIS A 1150 24.11 36.94 17.70
CA HIS A 1150 24.80 38.04 18.38
C HIS A 1150 24.21 38.30 19.77
N GLU A 1151 22.88 38.31 19.90
CA GLU A 1151 22.20 38.43 21.19
C GLU A 1151 22.59 37.31 22.15
N LYS A 1152 22.56 36.05 21.70
CA LYS A 1152 22.92 34.89 22.54
C LYS A 1152 24.39 34.91 22.98
N ASP A 1153 25.30 35.41 22.13
CA ASP A 1153 26.74 35.42 22.41
C ASP A 1153 27.22 36.61 23.26
N GLN A 1154 26.62 37.79 23.10
CA GLN A 1154 27.08 39.03 23.72
C GLN A 1154 26.19 39.48 24.89
N HIS A 1155 24.92 39.07 24.88
CA HIS A 1155 23.90 39.53 25.84
C HIS A 1155 23.16 38.37 26.53
N GLY A 1156 23.37 37.12 26.10
CA GLY A 1156 22.84 35.94 26.75
C GLY A 1156 23.61 35.56 28.01
N GLU A 1157 22.92 34.88 28.93
CA GLU A 1157 23.54 34.35 30.14
C GLU A 1157 24.59 33.28 29.78
N LYS A 1158 25.79 33.40 30.36
CA LYS A 1158 26.88 32.43 30.17
C LYS A 1158 26.69 31.22 31.08
N ILE A 1159 25.72 30.39 30.73
CA ILE A 1159 25.25 29.25 31.54
C ILE A 1159 26.13 28.00 31.47
N PHE A 1160 27.10 27.94 30.55
CA PHE A 1160 27.93 26.75 30.36
C PHE A 1160 29.28 26.91 31.05
N VAL A 1161 29.50 26.23 32.17
CA VAL A 1161 30.72 26.39 32.98
C VAL A 1161 31.59 25.13 32.91
N CYS A 1162 32.89 25.29 32.69
CA CYS A 1162 33.85 24.18 32.68
C CYS A 1162 34.15 23.71 34.11
N THR A 1163 33.28 22.92 34.73
CA THR A 1163 33.43 22.40 36.11
C THR A 1163 32.63 21.12 36.34
N GLY A 1164 33.01 20.29 37.32
CA GLY A 1164 32.31 19.06 37.70
C GLY A 1164 32.83 18.49 39.04
N GLU A 1165 32.15 17.48 39.60
CA GLU A 1165 32.53 16.79 40.85
C GLU A 1165 32.91 15.32 40.55
N LEU A 1166 33.97 14.83 41.19
CA LEU A 1166 34.46 13.46 41.17
C LEU A 1166 33.74 12.61 42.24
N LYS A 1167 33.79 11.28 42.15
CA LYS A 1167 33.15 10.33 43.08
C LYS A 1167 33.65 10.48 44.52
N ASP A 1168 34.87 10.98 44.72
CA ASP A 1168 35.44 11.28 46.05
C ASP A 1168 34.98 12.64 46.63
N GLY A 1169 34.18 13.40 45.87
CA GLY A 1169 33.67 14.72 46.23
C GLY A 1169 34.59 15.89 45.84
N SER A 1170 35.75 15.63 45.21
CA SER A 1170 36.64 16.68 44.73
C SER A 1170 36.17 17.31 43.41
N LYS A 1171 36.48 18.59 43.16
CA LYS A 1171 36.02 19.31 41.96
C LYS A 1171 37.08 19.30 40.86
N TRP A 1172 36.65 19.14 39.60
CA TRP A 1172 37.49 19.17 38.41
C TRP A 1172 37.00 20.23 37.41
N GLY A 1173 37.88 20.79 36.58
CA GLY A 1173 37.55 21.86 35.63
C GLY A 1173 38.11 23.25 36.02
N CYS A 1174 38.06 24.22 35.09
CA CYS A 1174 38.63 25.57 35.27
C CYS A 1174 37.63 26.69 35.61
N ASN A 1175 36.36 26.37 35.82
CA ASN A 1175 35.26 27.32 36.09
C ASN A 1175 35.04 28.41 35.03
N ALA A 1176 35.62 28.29 33.84
CA ALA A 1176 35.38 29.24 32.75
C ALA A 1176 33.93 29.12 32.23
N SER A 1177 33.22 30.25 32.10
CA SER A 1177 31.80 30.33 31.72
C SER A 1177 31.62 30.78 30.26
N PHE A 1178 30.74 30.10 29.52
CA PHE A 1178 30.48 30.30 28.10
C PHE A 1178 28.97 30.47 27.84
N GLY A 1179 28.61 31.27 26.82
CA GLY A 1179 27.21 31.48 26.43
C GLY A 1179 26.61 30.41 25.53
N ARG A 1180 27.45 29.52 24.97
CA ARG A 1180 27.03 28.45 24.05
C ARG A 1180 27.85 27.17 24.23
N ALA A 1181 27.20 26.03 24.05
CA ALA A 1181 27.78 24.69 24.19
C ALA A 1181 28.93 24.43 23.21
N ASP A 1182 28.83 24.91 21.97
CA ASP A 1182 29.87 24.74 20.95
C ASP A 1182 31.16 25.51 21.28
N SER A 1183 31.03 26.63 22.00
CA SER A 1183 32.19 27.39 22.53
C SER A 1183 32.89 26.64 23.66
N LEU A 1184 32.14 26.01 24.58
CA LEU A 1184 32.70 25.12 25.61
C LEU A 1184 33.32 23.85 24.97
N SER A 1185 32.70 23.31 23.92
CA SER A 1185 33.22 22.16 23.17
C SER A 1185 34.60 22.45 22.55
N LYS A 1186 34.81 23.68 22.06
CA LYS A 1186 36.11 24.12 21.55
C LYS A 1186 37.14 24.32 22.67
N HIS A 1187 36.71 24.77 23.85
CA HIS A 1187 37.60 24.90 25.01
C HIS A 1187 38.26 23.56 25.38
N PHE A 1188 37.49 22.45 25.39
CA PHE A 1188 38.02 21.11 25.68
C PHE A 1188 38.96 20.52 24.61
N ARG A 1189 39.02 21.12 23.41
CA ARG A 1189 39.96 20.70 22.35
C ARG A 1189 41.33 21.38 22.47
N ASN A 1190 41.45 22.41 23.30
CA ASN A 1190 42.71 23.11 23.54
C ASN A 1190 43.44 22.49 24.74
N SER A 1191 44.78 22.60 24.77
CA SER A 1191 45.64 22.01 25.82
C SER A 1191 45.21 22.37 27.25
N LYS A 1192 44.75 23.60 27.50
CA LYS A 1192 44.21 24.02 28.80
C LYS A 1192 42.89 23.31 29.17
N GLY A 1193 42.01 23.05 28.21
CA GLY A 1193 40.74 22.36 28.45
C GLY A 1193 40.89 20.84 28.52
N GLN A 1194 41.90 20.27 27.84
CA GLN A 1194 42.25 18.85 28.01
C GLN A 1194 42.84 18.57 29.40
N ALA A 1195 43.67 19.48 29.93
CA ALA A 1195 44.17 19.39 31.30
C ALA A 1195 43.05 19.44 32.35
N CYS A 1196 41.96 20.18 32.07
CA CYS A 1196 40.78 20.22 32.93
C CYS A 1196 40.11 18.86 33.09
N LEU A 1197 40.25 17.94 32.11
CA LEU A 1197 39.57 16.65 32.07
C LEU A 1197 40.37 15.50 32.68
N ARG A 1198 41.67 15.73 32.91
CA ARG A 1198 42.60 14.72 33.41
C ARG A 1198 42.13 14.05 34.71
N PRO A 1199 41.59 14.76 35.72
CA PRO A 1199 41.12 14.14 36.96
C PRO A 1199 39.94 13.16 36.74
N LEU A 1200 39.01 13.50 35.84
CA LEU A 1200 37.85 12.66 35.50
C LEU A 1200 38.26 11.38 34.76
N VAL A 1201 39.25 11.49 33.86
CA VAL A 1201 39.75 10.34 33.08
C VAL A 1201 40.55 9.38 33.97
N MET A 1202 41.29 9.91 34.95
CA MET A 1202 42.02 9.11 35.94
C MET A 1202 41.08 8.30 36.84
N GLU A 1203 39.98 8.90 37.31
CA GLU A 1203 38.98 8.18 38.13
C GLU A 1203 38.37 6.97 37.40
N LYS A 1204 38.11 7.07 36.09
CA LYS A 1204 37.56 5.95 35.31
C LYS A 1204 38.57 4.86 34.95
N SER A 1205 39.87 5.15 35.00
CA SER A 1205 40.92 4.20 34.59
C SER A 1205 41.35 3.25 35.72
N LEU A 1206 41.01 3.53 36.98
CA LEU A 1206 41.30 2.65 38.13
C LEU A 1206 40.43 1.37 38.17
N GLU A 1207 39.40 1.25 37.33
CA GLU A 1207 38.55 0.06 37.21
C GLU A 1207 39.12 -1.01 36.23
N GLY A 1208 40.27 -0.75 35.58
CA GLY A 1208 40.95 -1.72 34.71
C GLY A 1208 42.47 -1.50 34.66
N VAL A 1209 43.24 -2.54 34.95
CA VAL A 1209 44.70 -2.51 35.12
C VAL A 1209 45.42 -1.76 33.99
N GLY A 1210 46.04 -0.62 34.32
CA GLY A 1210 46.99 0.12 33.50
C GLY A 1210 47.83 1.02 34.41
N SER A 1211 49.15 1.09 34.19
CA SER A 1211 50.07 1.79 35.10
C SER A 1211 50.02 3.31 34.92
N GLU A 1212 50.34 4.08 35.97
CA GLU A 1212 50.33 5.55 35.97
C GLU A 1212 51.21 6.16 34.85
N ALA A 1213 52.24 5.42 34.40
CA ALA A 1213 53.14 5.79 33.30
C ALA A 1213 52.50 5.69 31.90
N GLU A 1214 51.52 4.81 31.69
CA GLU A 1214 50.82 4.68 30.39
C GLU A 1214 49.86 5.87 30.15
N ILE A 1215 49.23 6.39 31.20
CA ILE A 1215 48.35 7.56 31.12
C ILE A 1215 49.15 8.82 30.78
N ASP A 1216 50.36 8.98 31.35
CA ASP A 1216 51.23 10.12 31.05
C ASP A 1216 51.73 10.12 29.58
N SER A 1217 51.87 8.93 28.97
CA SER A 1217 52.25 8.80 27.56
C SER A 1217 51.15 9.20 26.56
N ILE A 1218 49.87 9.01 26.92
CA ILE A 1218 48.69 9.38 26.10
C ILE A 1218 48.58 10.91 25.93
N PHE A 1219 48.95 11.67 26.96
CA PHE A 1219 48.89 13.13 26.93
C PHE A 1219 50.19 13.80 26.46
N THR A 1220 51.31 13.06 26.36
CA THR A 1220 52.62 13.59 25.94
C THR A 1220 53.01 13.24 24.51
N GLY A 1221 52.25 12.38 23.82
CA GLY A 1221 52.29 12.26 22.35
C GLY A 1221 53.42 11.39 21.79
N GLN A 1222 53.96 10.44 22.56
CA GLN A 1222 54.98 9.50 22.09
C GLN A 1222 54.51 8.04 22.24
N VAL A 1223 53.78 7.52 21.23
CA VAL A 1223 53.88 6.18 20.60
C VAL A 1223 52.58 5.82 19.84
N ASN A 1224 52.79 5.29 18.63
CA ASN A 1224 51.94 4.62 17.63
C ASN A 1224 50.39 4.68 17.75
N LYS A 1225 49.75 5.44 16.84
CA LYS A 1225 48.28 5.63 16.70
C LYS A 1225 47.46 4.33 16.64
N GLY A 1226 48.06 3.20 16.24
CA GLY A 1226 47.37 1.90 16.16
C GLY A 1226 46.95 1.32 17.52
N ALA A 1227 47.72 1.55 18.59
CA ALA A 1227 47.35 1.10 19.93
C ALA A 1227 46.32 2.03 20.60
N LEU A 1228 46.28 3.30 20.19
CA LEU A 1228 45.25 4.27 20.59
C LEU A 1228 43.85 3.83 20.10
N LEU A 1229 43.71 3.31 18.89
CA LEU A 1229 42.42 2.90 18.34
C LEU A 1229 41.81 1.66 19.03
N SER A 1230 42.61 0.80 19.65
CA SER A 1230 42.08 -0.32 20.44
C SER A 1230 41.62 0.12 21.84
N ALA A 1231 42.25 1.14 22.43
CA ALA A 1231 41.88 1.67 23.74
C ALA A 1231 40.73 2.71 23.68
N TYR A 1232 40.50 3.36 22.52
CA TYR A 1232 39.47 4.39 22.35
C TYR A 1232 38.02 3.89 22.24
N LYS A 1233 37.77 2.58 22.27
CA LYS A 1233 36.41 2.02 22.26
C LYS A 1233 35.64 2.22 23.58
N SER A 1234 36.27 2.78 24.63
CA SER A 1234 35.64 2.95 25.94
C SER A 1234 35.41 4.40 26.37
N LEU A 1235 35.69 5.41 25.53
CA LEU A 1235 35.33 6.79 25.88
C LEU A 1235 33.89 7.12 25.47
N PRO A 1236 33.09 7.73 26.38
CA PRO A 1236 31.71 8.09 26.09
C PRO A 1236 31.62 9.16 25.00
N SER A 1237 30.53 9.12 24.22
CA SER A 1237 30.20 10.14 23.22
C SER A 1237 30.22 11.56 23.81
N PHE A 1238 30.43 12.60 23.00
CA PHE A 1238 30.45 14.00 23.48
C PHE A 1238 29.18 14.38 24.28
N GLY A 1239 28.03 13.75 23.95
CA GLY A 1239 26.78 13.90 24.70
C GLY A 1239 26.71 13.11 26.02
N GLU A 1240 27.45 12.01 26.17
CA GLU A 1240 27.66 11.34 27.46
C GLU A 1240 28.71 12.04 28.32
N PHE A 1241 29.71 12.62 27.68
CA PHE A 1241 30.71 13.46 28.31
C PHE A 1241 30.07 14.69 28.97
N LEU A 1242 29.16 15.39 28.28
CA LEU A 1242 28.38 16.50 28.87
C LEU A 1242 27.46 16.07 30.03
N LYS A 1243 26.93 14.83 30.00
CA LYS A 1243 26.19 14.25 31.13
C LYS A 1243 27.07 14.07 32.36
N LEU A 1244 28.27 13.52 32.17
CA LEU A 1244 29.22 13.27 33.26
C LEU A 1244 29.75 14.56 33.89
N CYS A 1245 29.74 15.68 33.17
CA CYS A 1245 30.07 17.01 33.69
C CYS A 1245 28.89 17.69 34.42
N GLY A 1246 27.70 17.08 34.48
CA GLY A 1246 26.51 17.71 35.07
C GLY A 1246 25.94 18.88 34.26
N LEU A 1247 26.29 19.01 32.97
CA LEU A 1247 25.93 20.15 32.11
C LEU A 1247 24.73 19.86 31.18
N GLU A 1248 23.84 18.95 31.57
CA GLU A 1248 22.74 18.43 30.72
C GLU A 1248 21.73 19.49 30.27
N ASN A 1249 21.56 20.58 31.04
CA ASN A 1249 20.43 21.49 30.90
C ASN A 1249 20.67 22.74 30.04
N SER A 1250 21.71 22.78 29.21
CA SER A 1250 22.10 24.05 28.57
C SER A 1250 22.05 24.07 27.04
N LEU A 1251 21.84 22.95 26.34
CA LEU A 1251 21.77 22.91 24.87
C LEU A 1251 20.41 23.29 24.26
#